data_AF-A0A916JMC0-F1
#
_entry.id   AF-A0A916JMC0-F1
#
_cell.length_a   1.000
_cell.length_b   1.000
_cell.length_c   1.000
_cell.angle_alpha   90.00
_cell.angle_beta   90.00
_cell.angle_gamma   90.00
#
_symmetry.space_group_name_H-M   'P 1'
#
loop_
_entity.id
_entity.type
_entity.pdbx_description
1 polymer ?
#
loop_
_entity_poly.entity_id
_entity_poly.type
_entity_poly.pdbx_seq_one_letter_code
_entity_poly.pdbx_strand_id
1 'polypeptide(L)'
;MRNDKKIQTAINNVKLHGWQVVDLRNCGLDEIPEELFNHPDIVSIDLGNDNYMEVERRNNIKNVPPEISKISRLSILNLENNQVEHVSEQLAQLKNLKKLNLENNRLKELSEKIANMSGLKELILYDNPFDMLPPEIVARGINSIRNFFKELKEQDFIYEVKLIIVGEGRVGKTCLSKALINDDFKLSDENSTEGINIDNWVIPKNDIQKYNPKIERDLQINVWDFGGQEIYHSTHQFFLTKRSIYLLVTESRKEDSHDDFFYWLNIIKLLGANSPVSMVLNKCDQPTKELPIKEYQSAFGNIIDFNKVSLKPEFKVEFQEFRNSIKKIASNLPHIGAPLPKVWVDIRKEIEALKKAGNNYISRDEYLQICKNYYRKEESALSLSEYFHDLGVIIHFQDDVELRDIVVLNHEWITKGVYKILDDKEVIKKNGRFNKDDIIRIWSNQEHKDKVRELLSLMKNNKFDLCFELDNGEYLVPRLLPVDEVDHNWKPSEHNSRFEFNYNFMPKGILARLIVKLNSDIYNNKYWRYGVILESEGTFAIIREKYFDNKITIELNGPNKREYLFLIRKTINQIHRDFNKLEVREMIPCNCSRCVTSTEPHFYDFNILRRYEANEIDEIRCDLSLKLVSVYKLTSDIGKHVLSQERIIICENKNADLLNKLSLKRVKFFAERDSSSVYMKVTTKPDYYGLRDRDFLLDTEIKRIRAKHENYYILDYYCFENYLYHPKNIEELDLVGFNVKEYTEEIIRQKNEQKFTIVSNYKRARSSYQEFKVEADKFLDKSNEELVIEYLKSDDIEIFFKAYSMKDKFNKSYLEKYALKESDLIQTNWFKTKIESLISLN
;
A
#
# COMPACT_ATOMS: atom_id res chain seq x y z
N MET A 1 -29.60 4.49 5.72
CA MET A 1 -29.98 5.87 5.32
C MET A 1 -28.91 6.44 4.39
N ARG A 2 -29.34 6.94 3.22
CA ARG A 2 -28.50 7.66 2.24
C ARG A 2 -27.95 8.95 2.88
N ASN A 3 -26.71 9.35 2.57
CA ASN A 3 -26.12 10.55 3.16
C ASN A 3 -26.53 11.82 2.39
N ASP A 4 -27.83 12.09 2.36
CA ASP A 4 -28.43 13.14 1.53
C ASP A 4 -27.85 14.53 1.86
N LYS A 5 -27.48 14.77 3.12
CA LYS A 5 -26.80 16.00 3.53
C LYS A 5 -25.45 16.15 2.84
N LYS A 6 -24.59 15.13 2.86
CA LYS A 6 -23.28 15.17 2.18
C LYS A 6 -23.45 15.37 0.67
N ILE A 7 -24.39 14.65 0.06
CA ILE A 7 -24.68 14.76 -1.38
C ILE A 7 -25.12 16.19 -1.73
N GLN A 8 -26.12 16.72 -1.01
CA GLN A 8 -26.65 18.05 -1.28
C GLN A 8 -25.62 19.15 -1.04
N THR A 9 -24.80 19.04 0.01
CA THR A 9 -23.71 19.98 0.27
C THR A 9 -22.69 19.96 -0.87
N ALA A 10 -22.24 18.78 -1.31
CA ALA A 10 -21.30 18.66 -2.42
C ALA A 10 -21.86 19.28 -3.71
N ILE A 11 -23.10 18.97 -4.08
CA ILE A 11 -23.76 19.52 -5.27
C ILE A 11 -23.93 21.05 -5.16
N ASN A 12 -24.35 21.56 -4.00
CA ASN A 12 -24.50 22.99 -3.76
C ASN A 12 -23.15 23.72 -3.86
N ASN A 13 -22.07 23.11 -3.36
CA ASN A 13 -20.75 23.72 -3.44
C ASN A 13 -20.23 23.81 -4.88
N VAL A 14 -20.55 22.83 -5.73
CA VAL A 14 -20.29 22.94 -7.17
C VAL A 14 -21.13 24.06 -7.79
N LYS A 15 -22.44 24.08 -7.52
CA LYS A 15 -23.39 25.04 -8.12
C LYS A 15 -23.15 26.49 -7.71
N LEU A 16 -22.91 26.74 -6.42
CA LEU A 16 -22.86 28.08 -5.84
C LEU A 16 -21.43 28.60 -5.68
N HIS A 17 -20.47 27.72 -5.41
CA HIS A 17 -19.10 28.09 -5.09
C HIS A 17 -18.08 27.67 -6.16
N GLY A 18 -18.53 27.02 -7.23
CA GLY A 18 -17.66 26.63 -8.35
C GLY A 18 -16.62 25.59 -7.97
N TRP A 19 -16.90 24.75 -6.97
CA TRP A 19 -15.95 23.72 -6.53
C TRP A 19 -15.63 22.75 -7.69
N GLN A 20 -14.34 22.45 -7.80
CA GLN A 20 -13.81 21.59 -8.87
C GLN A 20 -13.53 20.17 -8.40
N VAL A 21 -13.63 19.91 -7.10
CA VAL A 21 -13.41 18.59 -6.48
C VAL A 21 -14.69 18.18 -5.78
N VAL A 22 -15.19 17.01 -6.14
CA VAL A 22 -16.44 16.46 -5.63
C VAL A 22 -16.15 15.14 -4.93
N ASP A 23 -16.38 15.10 -3.62
CA ASP A 23 -16.33 13.87 -2.82
C ASP A 23 -17.76 13.41 -2.51
N LEU A 24 -18.13 12.30 -3.12
CA LEU A 24 -19.38 11.58 -2.92
C LEU A 24 -19.13 10.11 -2.54
N ARG A 25 -17.97 9.84 -1.91
CA ARG A 25 -17.63 8.53 -1.39
C ARG A 25 -18.58 8.14 -0.26
N ASN A 26 -18.99 6.87 -0.24
CA ASN A 26 -19.85 6.28 0.79
C ASN A 26 -21.17 7.03 1.01
N CYS A 27 -21.83 7.45 -0.08
CA CYS A 27 -23.05 8.26 -0.01
C CYS A 27 -24.35 7.44 -0.17
N GLY A 28 -24.27 6.15 -0.51
CA GLY A 28 -25.44 5.32 -0.83
C GLY A 28 -26.03 5.67 -2.20
N LEU A 29 -25.21 6.05 -3.18
CA LEU A 29 -25.64 6.42 -4.53
C LEU A 29 -25.82 5.18 -5.41
N ASP A 30 -26.97 5.05 -6.08
CA ASP A 30 -27.19 4.02 -7.11
C ASP A 30 -26.73 4.47 -8.51
N GLU A 31 -26.55 5.76 -8.71
CA GLU A 31 -26.14 6.39 -9.97
C GLU A 31 -25.32 7.67 -9.72
N ILE A 32 -24.59 8.12 -10.74
CA ILE A 32 -23.86 9.38 -10.71
C ILE A 32 -24.90 10.53 -10.77
N PRO A 33 -24.90 11.49 -9.82
CA PRO A 33 -25.89 12.56 -9.81
C PRO A 33 -25.86 13.37 -11.11
N GLU A 34 -27.01 13.46 -11.78
CA GLU A 34 -27.13 14.10 -13.09
C GLU A 34 -26.73 15.57 -13.08
N GLU A 35 -26.89 16.24 -11.94
CA GLU A 35 -26.54 17.64 -11.78
C GLU A 35 -25.07 17.91 -12.04
N LEU A 36 -24.17 16.96 -11.76
CA LEU A 36 -22.74 17.10 -11.98
C LEU A 36 -22.42 17.26 -13.48
N PHE A 37 -23.22 16.66 -14.37
CA PHE A 37 -22.99 16.72 -15.82
C PHE A 37 -23.19 18.13 -16.40
N ASN A 38 -23.84 19.03 -15.68
CA ASN A 38 -24.04 20.42 -16.08
C ASN A 38 -22.86 21.33 -15.70
N HIS A 39 -21.82 20.80 -15.04
CA HIS A 39 -20.69 21.56 -14.53
C HIS A 39 -19.37 21.11 -15.19
N PRO A 40 -19.02 21.67 -16.37
CA PRO A 40 -17.85 21.24 -17.14
C PRO A 40 -16.51 21.54 -16.46
N ASP A 41 -16.50 22.38 -15.43
CA ASP A 41 -15.32 22.83 -14.69
C ASP A 41 -14.85 21.86 -13.60
N ILE A 42 -15.62 20.81 -13.30
CA ILE A 42 -15.20 19.80 -12.32
C ILE A 42 -13.93 19.10 -12.82
N VAL A 43 -12.95 18.98 -11.94
CA VAL A 43 -11.63 18.38 -12.18
C VAL A 43 -11.52 16.99 -11.54
N SER A 44 -12.20 16.74 -10.43
CA SER A 44 -12.10 15.46 -9.72
C SER A 44 -13.44 15.03 -9.14
N ILE A 45 -13.78 13.75 -9.32
CA ILE A 45 -14.96 13.13 -8.72
C ILE A 45 -14.53 11.84 -8.02
N ASP A 46 -14.80 11.74 -6.72
CA ASP A 46 -14.67 10.51 -5.94
C ASP A 46 -16.05 9.94 -5.58
N LEU A 47 -16.37 8.79 -6.15
CA LEU A 47 -17.58 7.99 -5.94
C LEU A 47 -17.24 6.60 -5.38
N GLY A 48 -16.00 6.42 -4.90
CA GLY A 48 -15.53 5.14 -4.38
C GLY A 48 -16.26 4.74 -3.10
N ASN A 49 -15.99 3.52 -2.65
CA ASN A 49 -16.39 3.07 -1.32
C ASN A 49 -15.21 2.58 -0.52
N ASP A 50 -15.23 2.81 0.79
CA ASP A 50 -14.27 2.18 1.68
C ASP A 50 -14.69 0.73 1.94
N ASN A 51 -13.70 -0.17 2.02
CA ASN A 51 -13.90 -1.62 2.23
C ASN A 51 -14.79 -1.95 3.44
N TYR A 52 -14.82 -1.07 4.43
CA TYR A 52 -15.55 -1.21 5.68
C TYR A 52 -16.72 -0.24 5.78
N MET A 53 -17.34 0.19 4.68
CA MET A 53 -18.58 0.98 4.79
C MET A 53 -19.79 0.07 5.03
N GLU A 54 -20.77 0.53 5.80
CA GLU A 54 -22.06 -0.18 5.96
C GLU A 54 -22.76 -0.31 4.60
N VAL A 55 -23.45 -1.43 4.37
CA VAL A 55 -24.08 -1.73 3.07
C VAL A 55 -24.99 -0.60 2.60
N GLU A 56 -25.76 0.01 3.51
CA GLU A 56 -26.69 1.10 3.18
C GLU A 56 -26.01 2.42 2.78
N ARG A 57 -24.73 2.59 3.12
CA ARG A 57 -23.94 3.79 2.78
C ARG A 57 -23.01 3.54 1.59
N ARG A 58 -22.89 2.30 1.10
CA ARG A 58 -22.09 2.02 -0.10
C ARG A 58 -22.81 2.53 -1.33
N ASN A 59 -22.08 3.25 -2.17
CA ASN A 59 -22.51 3.52 -3.53
C ASN A 59 -22.64 2.18 -4.29
N ASN A 60 -23.73 2.01 -5.03
CA ASN A 60 -24.07 0.84 -5.83
C ASN A 60 -24.12 1.18 -7.32
N ILE A 61 -23.24 2.07 -7.77
CA ILE A 61 -23.24 2.58 -9.15
C ILE A 61 -22.96 1.43 -10.12
N LYS A 62 -23.88 1.23 -11.07
CA LYS A 62 -23.80 0.14 -12.07
C LYS A 62 -23.27 0.58 -13.43
N ASN A 63 -23.40 1.85 -13.77
CA ASN A 63 -23.04 2.36 -15.09
C ASN A 63 -22.33 3.70 -14.98
N VAL A 64 -21.32 3.90 -15.83
CA VAL A 64 -20.79 5.23 -16.13
C VAL A 64 -21.47 5.70 -17.42
N PRO A 65 -22.42 6.65 -17.34
CA PRO A 65 -23.28 7.00 -18.46
C PRO A 65 -22.56 7.92 -19.46
N PRO A 66 -23.05 8.05 -20.72
CA PRO A 66 -22.41 8.88 -21.74
C PRO A 66 -22.30 10.36 -21.35
N GLU A 67 -23.21 10.87 -20.53
CA GLU A 67 -23.26 12.25 -20.04
C GLU A 67 -22.01 12.66 -19.25
N ILE A 68 -21.24 11.70 -18.72
CA ILE A 68 -19.96 11.98 -18.05
C ILE A 68 -18.99 12.75 -18.96
N SER A 69 -19.12 12.59 -20.29
CA SER A 69 -18.27 13.29 -21.27
C SER A 69 -18.49 14.81 -21.29
N LYS A 70 -19.62 15.30 -20.74
CA LYS A 70 -19.91 16.73 -20.60
C LYS A 70 -18.97 17.42 -19.60
N ILE A 71 -18.36 16.67 -18.68
CA ILE A 71 -17.44 17.19 -17.67
C ILE A 71 -16.02 17.35 -18.25
N SER A 72 -15.87 18.28 -19.19
CA SER A 72 -14.70 18.39 -20.08
C SER A 72 -13.34 18.57 -19.37
N ARG A 73 -13.31 19.12 -18.15
CA ARG A 73 -12.10 19.32 -17.34
C ARG A 73 -11.78 18.16 -16.38
N LEU A 74 -12.59 17.11 -16.38
CA LEU A 74 -12.40 15.98 -15.46
C LEU A 74 -11.03 15.33 -15.69
N SER A 75 -10.22 15.30 -14.63
CA SER A 75 -8.88 14.74 -14.58
C SER A 75 -8.80 13.46 -13.75
N ILE A 76 -9.69 13.30 -12.76
CA ILE A 76 -9.72 12.13 -11.88
C ILE A 76 -11.17 11.66 -11.72
N LEU A 77 -11.42 10.39 -11.99
CA LEU A 77 -12.68 9.72 -11.70
C LEU A 77 -12.40 8.46 -10.88
N ASN A 78 -12.90 8.41 -9.65
CA ASN A 78 -12.78 7.26 -8.78
C ASN A 78 -14.14 6.60 -8.54
N LEU A 79 -14.25 5.31 -8.88
CA LEU A 79 -15.43 4.46 -8.76
C LEU A 79 -15.06 3.11 -8.10
N GLU A 80 -13.98 3.05 -7.32
CA GLU A 80 -13.56 1.81 -6.66
C GLU A 80 -14.67 1.24 -5.76
N ASN A 81 -14.72 -0.09 -5.65
CA ASN A 81 -15.65 -0.82 -4.78
C ASN A 81 -17.13 -0.50 -5.06
N ASN A 82 -17.53 -0.37 -6.33
CA ASN A 82 -18.92 -0.19 -6.76
C ASN A 82 -19.47 -1.47 -7.43
N GLN A 83 -20.53 -1.35 -8.23
CA GLN A 83 -21.13 -2.46 -8.97
C GLN A 83 -21.10 -2.21 -10.48
N VAL A 84 -20.10 -1.46 -10.98
CA VAL A 84 -20.04 -1.03 -12.38
C VAL A 84 -19.92 -2.24 -13.31
N GLU A 85 -20.89 -2.39 -14.20
CA GLU A 85 -20.94 -3.43 -15.23
C GLU A 85 -20.58 -2.86 -16.61
N HIS A 86 -20.89 -1.58 -16.86
CA HIS A 86 -20.63 -0.93 -18.14
C HIS A 86 -20.06 0.49 -17.97
N VAL A 87 -19.09 0.81 -18.83
CA VAL A 87 -18.52 2.17 -18.98
C VAL A 87 -18.76 2.64 -20.41
N SER A 88 -19.48 3.75 -20.56
CA SER A 88 -19.78 4.33 -21.88
C SER A 88 -18.51 4.70 -22.64
N GLU A 89 -18.41 4.34 -23.92
CA GLU A 89 -17.24 4.69 -24.76
C GLU A 89 -17.03 6.20 -24.90
N GLN A 90 -18.08 6.99 -24.69
CA GLN A 90 -18.07 8.46 -24.66
C GLN A 90 -17.14 9.00 -23.56
N LEU A 91 -16.81 8.22 -22.52
CA LEU A 91 -15.76 8.58 -21.56
C LEU A 91 -14.42 8.87 -22.26
N ALA A 92 -14.13 8.20 -23.39
CA ALA A 92 -12.92 8.42 -24.18
C ALA A 92 -12.82 9.83 -24.80
N GLN A 93 -13.89 10.62 -24.79
CA GLN A 93 -13.88 12.02 -25.24
C GLN A 93 -13.21 12.96 -24.23
N LEU A 94 -13.05 12.54 -22.97
CA LEU A 94 -12.44 13.33 -21.91
C LEU A 94 -10.90 13.40 -22.07
N LYS A 95 -10.43 14.39 -22.82
CA LYS A 95 -9.00 14.60 -23.12
C LYS A 95 -8.15 14.88 -21.87
N ASN A 96 -8.76 15.37 -20.80
CA ASN A 96 -8.08 15.73 -19.56
C ASN A 96 -8.03 14.61 -18.52
N LEU A 97 -8.75 13.50 -18.74
CA LEU A 97 -8.83 12.42 -17.76
C LEU A 97 -7.48 11.71 -17.66
N LYS A 98 -6.83 11.86 -16.49
CA LYS A 98 -5.50 11.29 -16.20
C LYS A 98 -5.60 10.02 -15.37
N LYS A 99 -6.58 9.92 -14.47
CA LYS A 99 -6.78 8.77 -13.58
C LYS A 99 -8.22 8.29 -13.64
N LEU A 100 -8.39 7.00 -13.90
CA LEU A 100 -9.67 6.29 -13.84
C LEU A 100 -9.49 5.07 -12.93
N ASN A 101 -10.22 5.07 -11.81
CA ASN A 101 -10.24 3.93 -10.89
C ASN A 101 -11.59 3.22 -10.94
N LEU A 102 -11.59 1.96 -11.36
CA LEU A 102 -12.73 1.05 -11.46
C LEU A 102 -12.42 -0.28 -10.74
N GLU A 103 -11.49 -0.27 -9.79
CA GLU A 103 -11.15 -1.43 -8.97
C GLU A 103 -12.37 -2.02 -8.26
N ASN A 104 -12.43 -3.35 -8.14
CA ASN A 104 -13.46 -4.11 -7.44
C ASN A 104 -14.88 -3.71 -7.90
N ASN A 105 -15.14 -3.93 -9.18
CA ASN A 105 -16.43 -3.73 -9.84
C ASN A 105 -16.86 -5.04 -10.54
N ARG A 106 -17.81 -4.97 -11.48
CA ARG A 106 -18.38 -6.13 -12.18
C ARG A 106 -18.13 -6.09 -13.69
N LEU A 107 -17.06 -5.43 -14.12
CA LEU A 107 -16.71 -5.31 -15.54
C LEU A 107 -16.31 -6.67 -16.11
N LYS A 108 -17.01 -7.09 -17.16
CA LYS A 108 -16.65 -8.27 -17.97
C LYS A 108 -15.78 -7.91 -19.17
N GLU A 109 -15.85 -6.66 -19.59
CA GLU A 109 -15.19 -6.15 -20.79
C GLU A 109 -14.81 -4.68 -20.61
N LEU A 110 -13.77 -4.26 -21.32
CA LEU A 110 -13.30 -2.88 -21.41
C LEU A 110 -13.11 -2.55 -22.89
N SER A 111 -13.69 -1.44 -23.36
CA SER A 111 -13.52 -1.04 -24.76
C SER A 111 -12.09 -0.57 -25.04
N GLU A 112 -11.59 -0.90 -26.24
CA GLU A 112 -10.28 -0.47 -26.71
C GLU A 112 -10.15 1.07 -26.70
N LYS A 113 -11.25 1.80 -26.95
CA LYS A 113 -11.27 3.27 -26.93
C LYS A 113 -10.93 3.85 -25.56
N ILE A 114 -11.43 3.26 -24.47
CA ILE A 114 -11.14 3.72 -23.11
C ILE A 114 -9.69 3.39 -22.75
N ALA A 115 -9.24 2.15 -23.04
CA ALA A 115 -7.86 1.76 -22.79
C ALA A 115 -6.84 2.66 -23.52
N ASN A 116 -7.16 3.07 -24.76
CA ASN A 116 -6.28 3.88 -25.61
C ASN A 116 -6.47 5.40 -25.48
N MET A 117 -7.18 5.89 -24.46
CA MET A 117 -7.30 7.32 -24.20
C MET A 117 -5.91 7.97 -24.03
N SER A 118 -5.56 8.92 -24.89
CA SER A 118 -4.22 9.53 -24.92
C SER A 118 -3.86 10.32 -23.66
N GLY A 119 -4.84 10.89 -22.97
CA GLY A 119 -4.66 11.63 -21.71
C GLY A 119 -4.55 10.74 -20.47
N LEU A 120 -4.98 9.48 -20.55
CA LEU A 120 -5.10 8.57 -19.41
C LEU A 120 -3.72 8.01 -19.05
N LYS A 121 -3.28 8.30 -17.83
CA LYS A 121 -1.99 7.89 -17.26
C LYS A 121 -2.12 6.70 -16.31
N GLU A 122 -3.25 6.62 -15.60
CA GLU A 122 -3.51 5.60 -14.61
C GLU A 122 -4.91 5.02 -14.83
N LEU A 123 -4.97 3.71 -15.05
CA LEU A 123 -6.20 2.94 -15.20
C LEU A 123 -6.13 1.75 -14.25
N ILE A 124 -6.98 1.76 -13.23
CA ILE A 124 -7.03 0.75 -12.18
C ILE A 124 -8.28 -0.10 -12.40
N LEU A 125 -8.12 -1.40 -12.62
CA LEU A 125 -9.22 -2.33 -12.95
C LEU A 125 -9.16 -3.65 -12.16
N TYR A 126 -8.32 -3.76 -11.14
CA TYR A 126 -8.16 -4.99 -10.36
C TYR A 126 -9.50 -5.46 -9.80
N ASP A 127 -9.63 -6.76 -9.53
CA ASP A 127 -10.85 -7.37 -8.98
C ASP A 127 -12.11 -7.15 -9.82
N ASN A 128 -11.98 -7.20 -11.15
CA ASN A 128 -13.11 -7.28 -12.09
C ASN A 128 -13.15 -8.65 -12.81
N PRO A 129 -14.35 -9.19 -13.10
CA PRO A 129 -14.52 -10.48 -13.76
C PRO A 129 -14.37 -10.42 -15.29
N PHE A 130 -13.23 -9.95 -15.79
CA PHE A 130 -13.01 -9.83 -17.24
C PHE A 130 -13.03 -11.19 -17.96
N ASP A 131 -13.77 -11.27 -19.07
CA ASP A 131 -13.87 -12.47 -19.90
C ASP A 131 -12.61 -12.66 -20.75
N MET A 132 -12.11 -11.58 -21.37
CA MET A 132 -10.97 -11.64 -22.30
C MET A 132 -9.67 -11.08 -21.75
N LEU A 133 -9.74 -10.05 -20.89
CA LEU A 133 -8.55 -9.35 -20.41
C LEU A 133 -7.92 -10.13 -19.24
N PRO A 134 -6.71 -10.69 -19.38
CA PRO A 134 -6.10 -11.48 -18.32
C PRO A 134 -5.83 -10.63 -17.06
N PRO A 135 -6.08 -11.14 -15.84
CA PRO A 135 -5.79 -10.41 -14.60
C PRO A 135 -4.32 -9.99 -14.48
N GLU A 136 -3.40 -10.76 -15.04
CA GLU A 136 -1.97 -10.44 -15.05
C GLU A 136 -1.65 -9.22 -15.92
N ILE A 137 -2.41 -9.02 -17.01
CA ILE A 137 -2.29 -7.82 -17.87
C ILE A 137 -2.90 -6.61 -17.18
N VAL A 138 -4.06 -6.78 -16.54
CA VAL A 138 -4.67 -5.73 -15.70
C VAL A 138 -3.70 -5.29 -14.61
N ALA A 139 -2.99 -6.24 -13.99
CA ALA A 139 -2.15 -5.99 -12.85
C ALA A 139 -0.90 -5.14 -13.10
N ARG A 140 -0.64 -4.83 -14.36
CA ARG A 140 0.52 -4.04 -14.78
C ARG A 140 0.16 -2.66 -15.27
N GLY A 141 -1.14 -2.37 -15.24
CA GLY A 141 -1.67 -1.09 -15.61
C GLY A 141 -1.75 -0.89 -17.12
N ILE A 142 -1.91 0.38 -17.46
CA ILE A 142 -2.51 0.78 -18.73
C ILE A 142 -1.70 0.39 -19.97
N ASN A 143 -0.37 0.43 -19.91
CA ASN A 143 0.46 0.15 -21.08
C ASN A 143 0.35 -1.32 -21.52
N SER A 144 0.31 -2.25 -20.55
CA SER A 144 0.13 -3.67 -20.83
C SER A 144 -1.25 -3.96 -21.43
N ILE A 145 -2.30 -3.29 -20.93
CA ILE A 145 -3.66 -3.41 -21.48
C ILE A 145 -3.71 -2.90 -22.93
N ARG A 146 -3.10 -1.74 -23.22
CA ARG A 146 -3.04 -1.18 -24.58
C ARG A 146 -2.29 -2.09 -25.55
N ASN A 147 -1.15 -2.63 -25.12
CA ASN A 147 -0.36 -3.56 -25.93
C ASN A 147 -1.13 -4.86 -26.21
N PHE A 148 -1.84 -5.39 -25.21
CA PHE A 148 -2.68 -6.58 -25.38
C PHE A 148 -3.75 -6.36 -26.46
N PHE A 149 -4.56 -5.29 -26.37
CA PHE A 149 -5.59 -5.01 -27.38
C PHE A 149 -5.00 -4.81 -28.79
N LYS A 150 -3.86 -4.15 -28.88
CA LYS A 150 -3.18 -3.91 -30.16
C LYS A 150 -2.75 -5.21 -30.83
N GLU A 151 -2.29 -6.18 -30.06
CA GLU A 151 -1.75 -7.46 -30.55
C GLU A 151 -2.81 -8.55 -30.72
N LEU A 152 -3.96 -8.43 -30.05
CA LEU A 152 -5.08 -9.38 -30.11
C LEU A 152 -5.77 -9.45 -31.50
N LYS A 153 -5.39 -8.59 -32.46
CA LYS A 153 -5.96 -8.58 -33.82
C LYS A 153 -5.87 -9.94 -34.52
N GLU A 154 -4.79 -10.68 -34.27
CA GLU A 154 -4.68 -12.10 -34.61
C GLU A 154 -4.66 -12.91 -33.33
N GLN A 155 -5.63 -13.82 -33.19
CA GLN A 155 -5.80 -14.63 -31.99
C GLN A 155 -5.41 -16.10 -32.24
N ASP A 156 -4.83 -16.73 -31.22
CA ASP A 156 -4.70 -18.18 -31.08
C ASP A 156 -5.09 -18.57 -29.63
N PHE A 157 -5.17 -19.86 -29.35
CA PHE A 157 -5.67 -20.38 -28.08
C PHE A 157 -4.69 -21.35 -27.44
N ILE A 158 -4.65 -21.36 -26.11
CA ILE A 158 -3.88 -22.30 -25.31
C ILE A 158 -4.85 -23.22 -24.57
N TYR A 159 -4.63 -24.53 -24.73
CA TYR A 159 -5.38 -25.60 -24.07
C TYR A 159 -4.46 -26.32 -23.10
N GLU A 160 -4.06 -25.63 -22.05
CA GLU A 160 -3.10 -26.14 -21.06
C GLU A 160 -3.53 -25.76 -19.65
N VAL A 161 -3.51 -26.74 -18.73
CA VAL A 161 -3.91 -26.59 -17.34
C VAL A 161 -2.80 -27.06 -16.41
N LYS A 162 -2.62 -26.36 -15.28
CA LYS A 162 -1.77 -26.83 -14.18
C LYS A 162 -2.61 -27.58 -13.14
N LEU A 163 -2.29 -28.83 -12.84
CA LEU A 163 -2.87 -29.64 -11.78
C LEU A 163 -1.85 -29.79 -10.65
N ILE A 164 -2.11 -29.21 -9.49
CA ILE A 164 -1.19 -29.17 -8.35
C ILE A 164 -1.70 -30.13 -7.28
N ILE A 165 -0.91 -31.16 -6.96
CA ILE A 165 -1.24 -32.15 -5.94
C ILE A 165 -0.53 -31.79 -4.65
N VAL A 166 -1.31 -31.43 -3.64
CA VAL A 166 -0.83 -31.02 -2.31
C VAL A 166 -1.50 -31.84 -1.21
N GLY A 167 -0.91 -31.80 -0.02
CA GLY A 167 -1.35 -32.59 1.12
C GLY A 167 -0.16 -33.14 1.89
N GLU A 168 -0.45 -33.82 2.99
CA GLU A 168 0.57 -34.36 3.90
C GLU A 168 1.54 -35.33 3.20
N GLY A 169 2.70 -35.53 3.82
CA GLY A 169 3.65 -36.54 3.38
C GLY A 169 3.05 -37.94 3.45
N ARG A 170 3.39 -38.79 2.46
CA ARG A 170 3.07 -40.24 2.44
C ARG A 170 1.58 -40.60 2.30
N VAL A 171 0.71 -39.65 1.97
CA VAL A 171 -0.72 -39.91 1.66
C VAL A 171 -0.96 -40.56 0.28
N GLY A 172 0.10 -40.77 -0.52
CA GLY A 172 0.02 -41.44 -1.84
C GLY A 172 -0.12 -40.52 -3.05
N LYS A 173 0.31 -39.25 -2.94
CA LYS A 173 0.25 -38.25 -4.03
C LYS A 173 0.93 -38.73 -5.33
N THR A 174 2.12 -39.29 -5.22
CA THR A 174 2.93 -39.78 -6.35
C THR A 174 2.30 -40.98 -7.06
N CYS A 175 1.71 -41.91 -6.32
CA CYS A 175 0.97 -43.01 -6.93
C CYS A 175 -0.29 -42.49 -7.64
N LEU A 176 -0.99 -41.53 -7.01
CA LEU A 176 -2.19 -40.92 -7.57
C LEU A 176 -1.89 -40.14 -8.86
N SER A 177 -0.79 -39.37 -8.90
CA SER A 177 -0.38 -38.62 -10.09
C SER A 177 -0.09 -39.54 -11.27
N LYS A 178 0.69 -40.60 -11.05
CA LYS A 178 1.01 -41.61 -12.07
C LYS A 178 -0.24 -42.35 -12.56
N ALA A 179 -1.17 -42.68 -11.67
CA ALA A 179 -2.43 -43.33 -12.02
C ALA A 179 -3.38 -42.41 -12.81
N LEU A 180 -3.35 -41.09 -12.59
CA LEU A 180 -4.12 -40.14 -13.39
C LEU A 180 -3.63 -40.09 -14.84
N ILE A 181 -2.32 -40.21 -15.06
CA ILE A 181 -1.72 -40.15 -16.39
C ILE A 181 -1.91 -41.49 -17.11
N ASN A 182 -1.57 -42.60 -16.45
CA ASN A 182 -1.53 -43.93 -17.06
C ASN A 182 -2.68 -44.83 -16.56
N ASP A 183 -3.56 -45.23 -17.48
CA ASP A 183 -4.70 -46.12 -17.21
C ASP A 183 -4.30 -47.55 -16.77
N ASP A 184 -3.08 -47.97 -17.12
CA ASP A 184 -2.53 -49.29 -16.81
C ASP A 184 -1.54 -49.25 -15.62
N PHE A 185 -1.56 -48.18 -14.83
CA PHE A 185 -0.70 -48.04 -13.66
C PHE A 185 -0.92 -49.19 -12.65
N LYS A 186 0.19 -49.75 -12.14
CA LYS A 186 0.19 -50.76 -11.08
C LYS A 186 0.90 -50.20 -9.86
N LEU A 187 0.32 -50.40 -8.68
CA LEU A 187 0.90 -49.99 -7.40
C LEU A 187 2.28 -50.63 -7.19
N SER A 188 3.26 -49.80 -6.86
CA SER A 188 4.61 -50.20 -6.46
C SER A 188 5.02 -49.45 -5.20
N ASP A 189 5.87 -50.05 -4.37
CA ASP A 189 6.49 -49.37 -3.23
C ASP A 189 7.50 -48.34 -3.76
N GLU A 190 7.21 -47.05 -3.53
CA GLU A 190 8.06 -45.94 -3.95
C GLU A 190 8.59 -45.18 -2.73
N ASN A 191 9.83 -44.69 -2.84
CA ASN A 191 10.38 -43.76 -1.86
C ASN A 191 9.64 -42.42 -1.94
N SER A 192 9.67 -41.66 -0.85
CA SER A 192 9.06 -40.32 -0.83
C SER A 192 9.74 -39.41 -1.87
N THR A 193 8.94 -38.73 -2.70
CA THR A 193 9.44 -37.75 -3.68
C THR A 193 10.25 -36.65 -2.99
N GLU A 194 11.46 -36.43 -3.48
CA GLU A 194 12.31 -35.30 -3.11
C GLU A 194 12.00 -34.12 -4.05
N GLY A 195 11.58 -32.98 -3.50
CA GLY A 195 11.26 -31.80 -4.31
C GLY A 195 9.90 -31.92 -5.03
N ILE A 196 9.87 -31.67 -6.34
CA ILE A 196 8.64 -31.62 -7.15
C ILE A 196 8.87 -32.41 -8.44
N ASN A 197 7.90 -33.24 -8.81
CA ASN A 197 7.86 -33.91 -10.10
C ASN A 197 6.76 -33.31 -10.98
N ILE A 198 7.03 -33.11 -12.28
CA ILE A 198 6.08 -32.56 -13.25
C ILE A 198 5.93 -33.53 -14.41
N ASP A 199 4.73 -34.08 -14.56
CA ASP A 199 4.40 -34.99 -15.64
C ASP A 199 3.32 -34.39 -16.56
N ASN A 200 3.35 -34.76 -17.84
CA ASN A 200 2.40 -34.25 -18.84
C ASN A 200 1.30 -35.27 -19.12
N TRP A 201 0.06 -34.93 -18.79
CA TRP A 201 -1.12 -35.69 -19.14
C TRP A 201 -1.81 -35.07 -20.36
N VAL A 202 -1.58 -35.65 -21.54
CA VAL A 202 -2.19 -35.18 -22.80
C VAL A 202 -3.50 -35.92 -23.04
N ILE A 203 -4.60 -35.16 -23.15
CA ILE A 203 -5.93 -35.69 -23.42
C ILE A 203 -6.30 -35.38 -24.87
N PRO A 204 -6.60 -36.39 -25.70
CA PRO A 204 -6.97 -36.18 -27.09
C PRO A 204 -8.19 -35.29 -27.25
N LYS A 205 -8.18 -34.44 -28.29
CA LYS A 205 -9.30 -33.56 -28.67
C LYS A 205 -10.65 -34.27 -28.64
N ASN A 206 -10.74 -35.44 -29.28
CA ASN A 206 -11.99 -36.19 -29.40
C ASN A 206 -12.57 -36.62 -28.04
N ASP A 207 -11.71 -36.79 -27.04
CA ASP A 207 -12.13 -37.16 -25.69
C ASP A 207 -12.53 -35.95 -24.86
N ILE A 208 -11.80 -34.83 -24.98
CA ILE A 208 -12.12 -33.63 -24.18
C ILE A 208 -13.32 -32.86 -24.73
N GLN A 209 -13.60 -32.95 -26.04
CA GLN A 209 -14.77 -32.32 -26.67
C GLN A 209 -16.10 -32.86 -26.14
N LYS A 210 -16.11 -34.05 -25.53
CA LYS A 210 -17.26 -34.60 -24.82
C LYS A 210 -17.68 -33.73 -23.62
N TYR A 211 -16.73 -32.99 -23.04
CA TYR A 211 -16.94 -32.11 -21.88
C TYR A 211 -17.04 -30.63 -22.26
N ASN A 212 -16.21 -30.18 -23.20
CA ASN A 212 -16.26 -28.81 -23.72
C ASN A 212 -16.05 -28.79 -25.25
N PRO A 213 -17.13 -28.61 -26.04
CA PRO A 213 -17.05 -28.58 -27.51
C PRO A 213 -16.21 -27.44 -28.09
N LYS A 214 -15.93 -26.37 -27.32
CA LYS A 214 -15.13 -25.22 -27.76
C LYS A 214 -13.64 -25.55 -27.90
N ILE A 215 -13.18 -26.67 -27.35
CA ILE A 215 -11.78 -27.07 -27.42
C ILE A 215 -11.49 -27.65 -28.82
N GLU A 216 -10.54 -27.02 -29.51
CA GLU A 216 -10.22 -27.34 -30.90
C GLU A 216 -8.96 -28.22 -31.08
N ARG A 217 -8.16 -28.42 -30.02
CA ARG A 217 -6.90 -29.20 -30.01
C ARG A 217 -6.84 -30.11 -28.78
N ASP A 218 -5.77 -30.89 -28.66
CA ASP A 218 -5.53 -31.69 -27.45
C ASP A 218 -5.38 -30.80 -26.23
N LEU A 219 -5.89 -31.26 -25.08
CA LEU A 219 -5.74 -30.58 -23.79
C LEU A 219 -4.55 -31.16 -23.05
N GLN A 220 -3.57 -30.32 -22.69
CA GLN A 220 -2.44 -30.74 -21.86
C GLN A 220 -2.70 -30.37 -20.40
N ILE A 221 -2.62 -31.35 -19.49
CA ILE A 221 -2.62 -31.11 -18.05
C ILE A 221 -1.23 -31.40 -17.52
N ASN A 222 -0.54 -30.36 -17.02
CA ASN A 222 0.73 -30.54 -16.32
C ASN A 222 0.45 -30.91 -14.87
N VAL A 223 0.82 -32.11 -14.47
CA VAL A 223 0.59 -32.66 -13.13
C VAL A 223 1.81 -32.42 -12.26
N TRP A 224 1.66 -31.54 -11.28
CA TRP A 224 2.70 -31.17 -10.31
C TRP A 224 2.50 -31.98 -9.03
N ASP A 225 3.39 -32.95 -8.80
CA ASP A 225 3.42 -33.75 -7.57
C ASP A 225 4.45 -33.17 -6.60
N PHE A 226 3.97 -32.67 -5.46
CA PHE A 226 4.83 -32.11 -4.44
C PHE A 226 5.31 -33.19 -3.46
N GLY A 227 6.60 -33.21 -3.20
CA GLY A 227 7.22 -34.04 -2.18
C GLY A 227 6.59 -33.87 -0.80
N GLY A 228 6.65 -34.93 0.00
CA GLY A 228 6.02 -35.00 1.32
C GLY A 228 6.80 -34.35 2.46
N GLN A 229 7.96 -33.74 2.18
CA GLN A 229 8.68 -32.93 3.16
C GLN A 229 7.97 -31.58 3.25
N GLU A 230 7.83 -31.02 4.47
CA GLU A 230 7.23 -29.70 4.67
C GLU A 230 7.87 -28.71 3.72
N ILE A 231 7.17 -28.38 2.64
CA ILE A 231 7.66 -27.42 1.67
C ILE A 231 7.84 -26.12 2.45
N TYR A 232 9.04 -25.55 2.38
CA TYR A 232 9.35 -24.26 2.96
C TYR A 232 8.23 -23.30 2.55
N HIS A 233 7.41 -22.86 3.49
CA HIS A 233 6.15 -22.19 3.13
C HIS A 233 6.38 -20.87 2.36
N SER A 234 7.58 -20.29 2.49
CA SER A 234 8.08 -19.18 1.69
C SER A 234 8.44 -19.55 0.23
N THR A 235 8.54 -20.83 -0.11
CA THR A 235 8.81 -21.34 -1.48
C THR A 235 7.52 -21.79 -2.18
N HIS A 236 6.37 -21.85 -1.49
CA HIS A 236 5.07 -22.10 -2.16
C HIS A 236 4.75 -21.10 -3.27
N GLN A 237 5.21 -19.85 -3.12
CA GLN A 237 5.07 -18.81 -4.13
C GLN A 237 5.78 -19.10 -5.46
N PHE A 238 6.72 -20.06 -5.51
CA PHE A 238 7.33 -20.50 -6.77
C PHE A 238 6.35 -21.33 -7.61
N PHE A 239 5.30 -21.91 -7.02
CA PHE A 239 4.57 -23.00 -7.65
C PHE A 239 3.06 -22.90 -7.57
N LEU A 240 2.53 -22.42 -6.44
CA LEU A 240 1.11 -22.18 -6.27
C LEU A 240 0.75 -20.93 -7.06
N THR A 241 0.06 -21.14 -8.17
CA THR A 241 -0.34 -20.09 -9.09
C THR A 241 -1.84 -20.04 -9.24
N LYS A 242 -2.35 -18.90 -9.70
CA LYS A 242 -3.74 -18.78 -10.18
C LYS A 242 -3.96 -19.70 -11.38
N ARG A 243 -5.22 -19.85 -11.83
CA ARG A 243 -5.57 -20.62 -13.04
C ARG A 243 -5.12 -22.10 -13.00
N SER A 244 -5.07 -22.67 -11.80
CA SER A 244 -4.66 -24.06 -11.58
C SER A 244 -5.83 -24.87 -11.03
N ILE A 245 -5.72 -26.19 -11.03
CA ILE A 245 -6.59 -27.09 -10.26
C ILE A 245 -5.76 -27.59 -9.09
N TYR A 246 -6.31 -27.52 -7.88
CA TYR A 246 -5.66 -28.05 -6.68
C TYR A 246 -6.31 -29.38 -6.28
N LEU A 247 -5.51 -30.45 -6.21
CA LEU A 247 -5.90 -31.71 -5.60
C LEU A 247 -5.35 -31.75 -4.19
N LEU A 248 -6.22 -31.62 -3.19
CA LEU A 248 -5.85 -31.73 -1.78
C LEU A 248 -6.06 -33.17 -1.33
N VAL A 249 -4.97 -33.92 -1.21
CA VAL A 249 -4.96 -35.36 -0.91
C VAL A 249 -4.71 -35.60 0.57
N THR A 250 -5.55 -36.43 1.19
CA THR A 250 -5.42 -36.85 2.59
C THR A 250 -5.77 -38.34 2.76
N GLU A 251 -5.37 -38.93 3.89
CA GLU A 251 -5.62 -40.32 4.28
C GLU A 251 -6.47 -40.36 5.56
N SER A 252 -7.27 -41.42 5.73
CA SER A 252 -8.21 -41.53 6.86
C SER A 252 -7.63 -42.05 8.18
N ARG A 253 -6.42 -42.61 8.17
CA ARG A 253 -5.95 -43.52 9.23
C ARG A 253 -5.19 -42.89 10.39
N LYS A 254 -4.82 -41.61 10.32
CA LYS A 254 -4.05 -41.00 11.41
C LYS A 254 -4.92 -40.07 12.24
N GLU A 255 -4.71 -40.14 13.56
CA GLU A 255 -5.18 -39.15 14.54
C GLU A 255 -4.52 -37.76 14.33
N ASP A 256 -4.03 -37.44 13.13
CA ASP A 256 -3.27 -36.23 12.84
C ASP A 256 -4.20 -35.01 12.71
N SER A 257 -3.66 -33.88 13.16
CA SER A 257 -4.32 -32.63 13.47
C SER A 257 -5.16 -32.10 12.30
N HIS A 258 -6.36 -31.59 12.61
CA HIS A 258 -7.17 -30.80 11.67
C HIS A 258 -6.40 -29.59 11.08
N ASP A 259 -5.26 -29.25 11.67
CA ASP A 259 -4.45 -28.06 11.40
C ASP A 259 -3.73 -28.10 10.04
N ASP A 260 -3.13 -29.21 9.62
CA ASP A 260 -2.37 -29.26 8.35
C ASP A 260 -3.30 -29.24 7.13
N PHE A 261 -4.43 -29.93 7.24
CA PHE A 261 -5.48 -29.90 6.24
C PHE A 261 -6.07 -28.50 6.07
N PHE A 262 -6.39 -27.83 7.18
CA PHE A 262 -6.91 -26.45 7.19
C PHE A 262 -5.84 -25.45 6.72
N TYR A 263 -4.58 -25.69 7.04
CA TYR A 263 -3.45 -24.89 6.57
C TYR A 263 -3.37 -24.88 5.04
N TRP A 264 -3.40 -26.05 4.41
CA TRP A 264 -3.36 -26.14 2.94
C TRP A 264 -4.52 -25.43 2.26
N LEU A 265 -5.74 -25.58 2.77
CA LEU A 265 -6.91 -24.89 2.21
C LEU A 265 -6.75 -23.36 2.27
N ASN A 266 -6.28 -22.82 3.40
CA ASN A 266 -6.03 -21.39 3.52
C ASN A 266 -4.88 -20.91 2.63
N ILE A 267 -3.79 -21.67 2.53
CA ILE A 267 -2.69 -21.33 1.62
C ILE A 267 -3.13 -21.35 0.15
N ILE A 268 -3.95 -22.32 -0.26
CA ILE A 268 -4.52 -22.35 -1.61
C ILE A 268 -5.43 -21.13 -1.82
N LYS A 269 -6.28 -20.76 -0.84
CA LYS A 269 -7.11 -19.55 -0.91
C LYS A 269 -6.26 -18.29 -1.11
N LEU A 270 -5.13 -18.19 -0.40
CA LEU A 270 -4.24 -17.02 -0.45
C LEU A 270 -3.33 -16.96 -1.68
N LEU A 271 -2.87 -18.10 -2.23
CA LEU A 271 -1.91 -18.11 -3.35
C LEU A 271 -2.53 -18.57 -4.69
N GLY A 272 -3.50 -19.49 -4.63
CA GLY A 272 -4.25 -19.98 -5.78
C GLY A 272 -5.47 -19.13 -6.17
N ALA A 273 -5.87 -18.17 -5.32
CA ALA A 273 -7.06 -17.34 -5.50
C ALA A 273 -8.34 -18.19 -5.69
N ASN A 274 -9.12 -17.95 -6.74
CA ASN A 274 -10.37 -18.67 -7.03
C ASN A 274 -10.14 -20.00 -7.77
N SER A 275 -8.91 -20.51 -7.80
CA SER A 275 -8.61 -21.78 -8.46
C SER A 275 -9.39 -22.92 -7.80
N PRO A 276 -10.02 -23.81 -8.58
CA PRO A 276 -10.83 -24.89 -8.04
C PRO A 276 -10.00 -25.88 -7.22
N VAL A 277 -10.58 -26.31 -6.10
CA VAL A 277 -10.03 -27.34 -5.22
C VAL A 277 -10.92 -28.58 -5.28
N SER A 278 -10.31 -29.73 -5.58
CA SER A 278 -10.93 -31.04 -5.41
C SER A 278 -10.29 -31.74 -4.22
N MET A 279 -11.09 -32.03 -3.22
CA MET A 279 -10.66 -32.76 -2.03
C MET A 279 -10.65 -34.25 -2.32
N VAL A 280 -9.56 -34.93 -1.98
CA VAL A 280 -9.34 -36.33 -2.28
C VAL A 280 -9.01 -37.10 -1.00
N LEU A 281 -9.95 -37.92 -0.55
CA LEU A 281 -9.71 -38.89 0.52
C LEU A 281 -9.18 -40.17 -0.11
N ASN A 282 -7.86 -40.33 -0.10
CA ASN A 282 -7.17 -41.47 -0.68
C ASN A 282 -7.23 -42.69 0.25
N LYS A 283 -6.97 -43.87 -0.31
CA LYS A 283 -7.03 -45.17 0.38
C LYS A 283 -8.40 -45.43 1.03
N CYS A 284 -9.47 -45.07 0.32
CA CYS A 284 -10.85 -45.25 0.81
C CYS A 284 -11.27 -46.73 0.99
N ASP A 285 -10.45 -47.67 0.51
CA ASP A 285 -10.51 -49.11 0.80
C ASP A 285 -10.24 -49.45 2.28
N GLN A 286 -9.84 -48.46 3.07
CA GLN A 286 -9.59 -48.55 4.50
C GLN A 286 -10.69 -47.78 5.26
N PRO A 287 -10.89 -48.05 6.57
CA PRO A 287 -11.88 -47.29 7.35
C PRO A 287 -11.66 -45.78 7.19
N THR A 288 -12.71 -45.07 6.75
CA THR A 288 -12.64 -43.63 6.46
C THR A 288 -13.21 -42.79 7.60
N LYS A 289 -12.54 -41.69 7.96
CA LYS A 289 -13.12 -40.66 8.84
C LYS A 289 -14.21 -39.91 8.08
N GLU A 290 -15.30 -39.58 8.76
CA GLU A 290 -16.29 -38.64 8.23
C GLU A 290 -15.74 -37.21 8.35
N LEU A 291 -15.71 -36.50 7.22
CA LEU A 291 -15.34 -35.09 7.17
C LEU A 291 -16.61 -34.24 7.00
N PRO A 292 -16.72 -33.09 7.69
CA PRO A 292 -17.85 -32.18 7.54
C PRO A 292 -17.77 -31.42 6.19
N ILE A 293 -18.00 -32.11 5.08
CA ILE A 293 -17.83 -31.57 3.70
C ILE A 293 -18.58 -30.25 3.50
N LYS A 294 -19.82 -30.16 4.00
CA LYS A 294 -20.65 -28.96 3.87
C LYS A 294 -20.04 -27.74 4.58
N GLU A 295 -19.37 -27.96 5.70
CA GLU A 295 -18.70 -26.89 6.44
C GLU A 295 -17.48 -26.38 5.68
N TYR A 296 -16.66 -27.30 5.14
CA TYR A 296 -15.53 -26.93 4.27
C TYR A 296 -15.99 -26.15 3.04
N GLN A 297 -17.04 -26.62 2.34
CA GLN A 297 -17.60 -25.92 1.17
C GLN A 297 -18.16 -24.54 1.53
N SER A 298 -18.76 -24.38 2.71
CA SER A 298 -19.24 -23.08 3.20
C SER A 298 -18.10 -22.12 3.54
N ALA A 299 -16.99 -22.63 4.09
CA ALA A 299 -15.83 -21.82 4.46
C ALA A 299 -14.94 -21.48 3.25
N PHE A 300 -14.88 -22.36 2.25
CA PHE A 300 -14.03 -22.25 1.07
C PHE A 300 -14.86 -22.44 -0.21
N GLY A 301 -15.35 -21.33 -0.78
CA GLY A 301 -16.22 -21.35 -1.96
C GLY A 301 -15.57 -21.84 -3.26
N ASN A 302 -14.24 -22.07 -3.27
CA ASN A 302 -13.50 -22.67 -4.38
C ASN A 302 -13.37 -24.20 -4.28
N ILE A 303 -13.86 -24.84 -3.21
CA ILE A 303 -13.98 -26.29 -3.14
C ILE A 303 -15.15 -26.72 -4.02
N ILE A 304 -14.84 -27.42 -5.10
CA ILE A 304 -15.83 -27.80 -6.12
C ILE A 304 -16.23 -29.26 -6.08
N ASP A 305 -15.40 -30.12 -5.48
CA ASP A 305 -15.62 -31.57 -5.50
C ASP A 305 -14.97 -32.25 -4.28
N PHE A 306 -15.56 -33.39 -3.87
CA PHE A 306 -15.04 -34.27 -2.83
C PHE A 306 -15.09 -35.71 -3.30
N ASN A 307 -13.92 -36.34 -3.42
CA ASN A 307 -13.77 -37.67 -3.98
C ASN A 307 -13.13 -38.63 -2.97
N LYS A 308 -13.72 -39.81 -2.81
CA LYS A 308 -13.10 -40.94 -2.12
C LYS A 308 -12.47 -41.84 -3.16
N VAL A 309 -11.15 -42.02 -3.12
CA VAL A 309 -10.42 -42.77 -4.15
C VAL A 309 -9.56 -43.87 -3.53
N SER A 310 -9.42 -44.97 -4.27
CA SER A 310 -8.45 -46.01 -4.00
C SER A 310 -7.90 -46.50 -5.34
N LEU A 311 -6.61 -46.85 -5.36
CA LEU A 311 -5.96 -47.44 -6.54
C LEU A 311 -6.05 -48.97 -6.54
N LYS A 312 -6.79 -49.58 -5.61
CA LYS A 312 -7.02 -51.02 -5.61
C LYS A 312 -7.95 -51.45 -6.76
N PRO A 313 -7.80 -52.68 -7.30
CA PRO A 313 -8.57 -53.14 -8.45
C PRO A 313 -10.09 -53.04 -8.29
N GLU A 314 -10.61 -53.26 -7.08
CA GLU A 314 -12.03 -53.18 -6.76
C GLU A 314 -12.63 -51.77 -6.87
N PHE A 315 -11.82 -50.70 -6.84
CA PHE A 315 -12.24 -49.29 -6.95
C PHE A 315 -11.93 -48.67 -8.32
N LYS A 316 -11.64 -49.49 -9.34
CA LYS A 316 -11.24 -49.00 -10.67
C LYS A 316 -12.31 -48.13 -11.33
N VAL A 317 -13.60 -48.40 -11.10
CA VAL A 317 -14.71 -47.63 -11.69
C VAL A 317 -14.77 -46.24 -11.06
N GLU A 318 -14.76 -46.16 -9.74
CA GLU A 318 -14.78 -44.92 -8.95
C GLU A 318 -13.55 -44.05 -9.27
N PHE A 319 -12.38 -44.68 -9.44
CA PHE A 319 -11.18 -43.95 -9.87
C PHE A 319 -11.32 -43.36 -11.28
N GLN A 320 -11.94 -44.08 -12.22
CA GLN A 320 -12.20 -43.55 -13.57
C GLN A 320 -13.24 -42.42 -13.55
N GLU A 321 -14.25 -42.49 -12.69
CA GLU A 321 -15.18 -41.37 -12.47
C GLU A 321 -14.46 -40.13 -11.93
N PHE A 322 -13.58 -40.30 -10.94
CA PHE A 322 -12.72 -39.23 -10.44
C PHE A 322 -11.85 -38.63 -11.55
N ARG A 323 -11.19 -39.48 -12.34
CA ARG A 323 -10.37 -39.05 -13.50
C ARG A 323 -11.19 -38.23 -14.51
N ASN A 324 -12.43 -38.64 -14.78
CA ASN A 324 -13.35 -37.91 -15.66
C ASN A 324 -13.82 -36.59 -15.04
N SER A 325 -14.03 -36.51 -13.73
CA SER A 325 -14.31 -35.26 -13.01
C SER A 325 -13.18 -34.25 -13.23
N ILE A 326 -11.91 -34.66 -13.10
CA ILE A 326 -10.76 -33.78 -13.36
C ILE A 326 -10.72 -33.30 -14.81
N LYS A 327 -10.98 -34.16 -15.80
CA LYS A 327 -11.08 -33.75 -17.22
C LYS A 327 -12.17 -32.69 -17.42
N LYS A 328 -13.34 -32.90 -16.82
CA LYS A 328 -14.47 -31.96 -16.89
C LYS A 328 -14.10 -30.62 -16.27
N ILE A 329 -13.49 -30.60 -15.09
CA ILE A 329 -13.04 -29.37 -14.42
C ILE A 329 -12.02 -28.63 -15.28
N ALA A 330 -10.97 -29.33 -15.74
CA ALA A 330 -9.92 -28.76 -16.57
C ALA A 330 -10.45 -28.13 -17.85
N SER A 331 -11.39 -28.80 -18.53
CA SER A 331 -11.99 -28.29 -19.77
C SER A 331 -12.84 -27.03 -19.59
N ASN A 332 -13.33 -26.73 -18.39
CA ASN A 332 -14.26 -25.63 -18.10
C ASN A 332 -13.62 -24.46 -17.34
N LEU A 333 -12.29 -24.46 -17.17
CA LEU A 333 -11.59 -23.34 -16.55
C LEU A 333 -11.71 -22.08 -17.42
N PRO A 334 -11.89 -20.87 -16.84
CA PRO A 334 -12.18 -19.66 -17.60
C PRO A 334 -11.14 -19.26 -18.65
N HIS A 335 -9.87 -19.63 -18.44
CA HIS A 335 -8.76 -19.28 -19.34
C HIS A 335 -8.60 -20.28 -20.49
N ILE A 336 -9.26 -21.45 -20.43
CA ILE A 336 -9.13 -22.48 -21.45
C ILE A 336 -9.98 -22.11 -22.66
N GLY A 337 -9.30 -21.91 -23.78
CA GLY A 337 -9.92 -21.35 -24.99
C GLY A 337 -10.16 -19.85 -24.92
N ALA A 338 -9.55 -19.12 -23.98
CA ALA A 338 -9.54 -17.66 -24.01
C ALA A 338 -8.61 -17.16 -25.15
N PRO A 339 -9.03 -16.15 -25.93
CA PRO A 339 -8.23 -15.65 -27.04
C PRO A 339 -6.99 -14.95 -26.52
N LEU A 340 -5.83 -15.33 -27.05
CA LEU A 340 -4.54 -14.69 -26.79
C LEU A 340 -3.95 -14.20 -28.10
N PRO A 341 -3.12 -13.13 -28.09
CA PRO A 341 -2.37 -12.74 -29.28
C PRO A 341 -1.58 -13.93 -29.82
N LYS A 342 -1.74 -14.23 -31.11
CA LYS A 342 -1.11 -15.40 -31.75
C LYS A 342 0.40 -15.43 -31.56
N VAL A 343 1.04 -14.25 -31.64
CA VAL A 343 2.47 -14.08 -31.39
C VAL A 343 2.89 -14.61 -30.01
N TRP A 344 2.07 -14.38 -28.97
CA TRP A 344 2.38 -14.85 -27.61
C TRP A 344 2.34 -16.37 -27.57
N VAL A 345 1.34 -16.97 -28.21
CA VAL A 345 1.19 -18.42 -28.28
C VAL A 345 2.35 -19.06 -29.03
N ASP A 346 2.81 -18.46 -30.12
CA ASP A 346 3.93 -18.98 -30.91
C ASP A 346 5.28 -18.87 -30.18
N ILE A 347 5.57 -17.73 -29.54
CA ILE A 347 6.78 -17.58 -28.70
C ILE A 347 6.75 -18.57 -27.54
N ARG A 348 5.59 -18.80 -26.92
CA ARG A 348 5.45 -19.78 -25.84
C ARG A 348 5.78 -21.19 -26.31
N LYS A 349 5.33 -21.61 -27.50
CA LYS A 349 5.66 -22.93 -28.07
C LYS A 349 7.18 -23.09 -28.25
N GLU A 350 7.88 -22.05 -28.68
CA GLU A 350 9.35 -22.08 -28.80
C GLU A 350 10.03 -22.23 -27.43
N ILE A 351 9.58 -21.49 -26.43
CA ILE A 351 10.07 -21.63 -25.04
C ILE A 351 9.82 -23.05 -24.51
N GLU A 352 8.65 -23.63 -24.76
CA GLU A 352 8.33 -24.99 -24.35
C GLU A 352 9.19 -26.03 -25.07
N ALA A 353 9.53 -25.82 -26.34
CA ALA A 353 10.46 -26.69 -27.06
C ALA A 353 11.86 -26.68 -26.41
N LEU A 354 12.34 -25.51 -25.98
CA LEU A 354 13.61 -25.39 -25.25
C LEU A 354 13.59 -26.12 -23.92
N LYS A 355 12.47 -26.05 -23.17
CA LYS A 355 12.28 -26.83 -21.94
C LYS A 355 12.33 -28.33 -22.21
N LYS A 356 11.63 -28.80 -23.25
CA LYS A 356 11.62 -30.22 -23.65
C LYS A 356 13.01 -30.70 -24.11
N ALA A 357 13.83 -29.82 -24.64
CA ALA A 357 15.24 -30.10 -24.97
C ALA A 357 16.17 -30.14 -23.73
N GLY A 358 15.66 -29.91 -22.52
CA GLY A 358 16.42 -29.99 -21.26
C GLY A 358 17.06 -28.68 -20.81
N ASN A 359 16.71 -27.54 -21.41
CA ASN A 359 17.25 -26.25 -20.99
C ASN A 359 16.52 -25.74 -19.73
N ASN A 360 17.27 -25.52 -18.65
CA ASN A 360 16.74 -24.97 -17.40
C ASN A 360 16.57 -23.45 -17.44
N TYR A 361 17.42 -22.76 -18.20
CA TYR A 361 17.44 -21.31 -18.36
C TYR A 361 18.04 -20.93 -19.71
N ILE A 362 17.78 -19.70 -20.16
CA ILE A 362 18.42 -19.06 -21.31
C ILE A 362 18.83 -17.64 -20.93
N SER A 363 19.73 -17.04 -21.70
CA SER A 363 20.07 -15.62 -21.56
C SER A 363 18.94 -14.72 -22.06
N ARG A 364 18.92 -13.47 -21.58
CA ARG A 364 18.04 -12.41 -22.11
C ARG A 364 18.21 -12.23 -23.62
N ASP A 365 19.44 -12.29 -24.11
CA ASP A 365 19.70 -12.13 -25.55
C ASP A 365 19.10 -13.27 -26.38
N GLU A 366 19.24 -14.53 -25.94
CA GLU A 366 18.60 -15.68 -26.59
C GLU A 366 17.08 -15.53 -26.60
N TYR A 367 16.48 -15.11 -25.49
CA TYR A 367 15.05 -14.80 -25.42
C TYR A 367 14.65 -13.69 -26.41
N LEU A 368 15.44 -12.61 -26.51
CA LEU A 368 15.18 -11.53 -27.46
C LEU A 368 15.34 -11.99 -28.91
N GLN A 369 16.26 -12.92 -29.20
CA GLN A 369 16.39 -13.50 -30.55
C GLN A 369 15.18 -14.34 -30.95
N ILE A 370 14.65 -15.14 -30.03
CA ILE A 370 13.37 -15.86 -30.23
C ILE A 370 12.26 -14.85 -30.56
N CYS A 371 12.18 -13.78 -29.76
CA CYS A 371 11.17 -12.76 -29.94
C CYS A 371 11.32 -11.93 -31.22
N LYS A 372 12.55 -11.73 -31.75
CA LYS A 372 12.81 -10.97 -32.99
C LYS A 372 12.14 -11.58 -34.22
N ASN A 373 11.84 -12.88 -34.20
CA ASN A 373 11.08 -13.53 -35.26
C ASN A 373 9.64 -13.00 -35.37
N TYR A 374 9.12 -12.37 -34.32
CA TYR A 374 7.74 -11.89 -34.22
C TYR A 374 7.63 -10.39 -33.93
N TYR A 375 8.53 -9.85 -33.11
CA TYR A 375 8.55 -8.45 -32.68
C TYR A 375 9.67 -7.67 -33.34
N ARG A 376 9.35 -6.44 -33.78
CA ARG A 376 10.35 -5.46 -34.24
C ARG A 376 10.98 -4.64 -33.12
N LYS A 377 10.33 -4.56 -31.96
CA LYS A 377 10.76 -3.77 -30.80
C LYS A 377 11.03 -4.68 -29.61
N GLU A 378 12.14 -4.48 -28.93
CA GLU A 378 12.51 -5.24 -27.72
C GLU A 378 11.54 -5.01 -26.55
N GLU A 379 10.96 -3.82 -26.45
CA GLU A 379 9.98 -3.47 -25.40
C GLU A 379 8.77 -4.41 -25.39
N SER A 380 8.28 -4.82 -26.56
CA SER A 380 7.18 -5.81 -26.66
C SER A 380 7.60 -7.18 -26.14
N ALA A 381 8.83 -7.61 -26.47
CA ALA A 381 9.37 -8.89 -26.01
C ALA A 381 9.53 -8.91 -24.48
N LEU A 382 10.01 -7.81 -23.90
CA LEU A 382 10.18 -7.65 -22.46
C LEU A 382 8.83 -7.64 -21.74
N SER A 383 7.84 -6.89 -22.24
CA SER A 383 6.48 -6.89 -21.68
C SER A 383 5.86 -8.29 -21.70
N LEU A 384 6.04 -9.06 -22.79
CA LEU A 384 5.60 -10.45 -22.87
C LEU A 384 6.33 -11.36 -21.88
N SER A 385 7.64 -11.18 -21.73
CA SER A 385 8.46 -11.98 -20.81
C SER A 385 8.00 -11.81 -19.39
N GLU A 386 7.73 -10.57 -19.01
CA GLU A 386 7.12 -10.31 -17.73
C GLU A 386 5.74 -11.02 -17.67
N TYR A 387 4.85 -10.95 -18.68
CA TYR A 387 3.53 -11.60 -18.60
C TYR A 387 3.65 -13.12 -18.38
N PHE A 388 4.61 -13.76 -19.05
CA PHE A 388 4.96 -15.15 -18.81
C PHE A 388 5.53 -15.41 -17.42
N HIS A 389 6.18 -14.42 -16.80
CA HIS A 389 6.57 -14.50 -15.39
C HIS A 389 5.36 -14.57 -14.46
N ASP A 390 4.34 -13.73 -14.66
CA ASP A 390 3.15 -13.73 -13.81
C ASP A 390 2.30 -15.00 -14.00
N LEU A 391 2.30 -15.58 -15.19
CA LEU A 391 1.68 -16.87 -15.47
C LEU A 391 2.47 -18.07 -14.91
N GLY A 392 3.71 -17.87 -14.47
CA GLY A 392 4.61 -18.96 -14.08
C GLY A 392 5.02 -19.84 -15.27
N VAL A 393 5.04 -19.28 -16.48
CA VAL A 393 5.62 -19.95 -17.67
C VAL A 393 7.14 -19.85 -17.61
N ILE A 394 7.69 -18.70 -17.25
CA ILE A 394 9.14 -18.49 -17.03
C ILE A 394 9.34 -17.72 -15.73
N ILE A 395 10.59 -17.58 -15.27
CA ILE A 395 10.96 -16.64 -14.22
C ILE A 395 11.99 -15.67 -14.79
N HIS A 396 11.67 -14.38 -14.76
CA HIS A 396 12.54 -13.33 -15.29
C HIS A 396 12.36 -12.03 -14.49
N PHE A 397 13.44 -11.58 -13.84
CA PHE A 397 13.45 -10.39 -12.99
C PHE A 397 14.10 -9.22 -13.70
N GLN A 398 13.31 -8.46 -14.46
CA GLN A 398 13.82 -7.41 -15.35
C GLN A 398 14.41 -6.21 -14.62
N ASP A 399 13.87 -5.90 -13.45
CA ASP A 399 14.31 -4.78 -12.61
C ASP A 399 15.53 -5.11 -11.74
N ASP A 400 15.94 -6.38 -11.69
CA ASP A 400 17.06 -6.83 -10.87
C ASP A 400 18.33 -6.90 -11.70
N VAL A 401 19.33 -6.11 -11.32
CA VAL A 401 20.60 -5.96 -12.07
C VAL A 401 21.33 -7.29 -12.25
N GLU A 402 21.20 -8.21 -11.30
CA GLU A 402 21.92 -9.50 -11.32
C GLU A 402 21.12 -10.60 -12.03
N LEU A 403 19.78 -10.46 -12.08
CA LEU A 403 18.88 -11.47 -12.63
C LEU A 403 18.26 -11.10 -13.97
N ARG A 404 18.35 -9.84 -14.42
CA ARG A 404 17.75 -9.38 -15.68
C ARG A 404 18.30 -10.08 -16.93
N ASP A 405 19.48 -10.67 -16.83
CA ASP A 405 20.15 -11.30 -17.99
C ASP A 405 19.89 -12.81 -18.06
N ILE A 406 19.16 -13.38 -17.08
CA ILE A 406 18.75 -14.78 -17.05
C ILE A 406 17.22 -14.91 -17.12
N VAL A 407 16.75 -15.73 -18.05
CA VAL A 407 15.36 -16.14 -18.17
C VAL A 407 15.29 -17.62 -17.79
N VAL A 408 14.78 -17.90 -16.59
CA VAL A 408 14.65 -19.27 -16.11
C VAL A 408 13.41 -19.91 -16.71
N LEU A 409 13.59 -21.06 -17.34
CA LEU A 409 12.54 -21.80 -18.01
C LEU A 409 11.90 -22.85 -17.10
N ASN A 410 12.72 -23.51 -16.26
CA ASN A 410 12.27 -24.55 -15.34
C ASN A 410 12.31 -24.07 -13.88
N HIS A 411 11.15 -24.06 -13.23
CA HIS A 411 11.02 -23.64 -11.83
C HIS A 411 11.71 -24.63 -10.89
N GLU A 412 11.74 -25.92 -11.27
CA GLU A 412 12.36 -26.99 -10.49
C GLU A 412 13.85 -26.72 -10.27
N TRP A 413 14.55 -26.19 -11.28
CA TRP A 413 15.96 -25.85 -11.20
C TRP A 413 16.27 -24.85 -10.08
N ILE A 414 15.49 -23.75 -9.99
CA ILE A 414 15.66 -22.77 -8.90
C ILE A 414 15.49 -23.45 -7.55
N THR A 415 14.44 -24.26 -7.43
CA THR A 415 14.06 -24.81 -6.13
C THR A 415 14.99 -25.91 -5.65
N LYS A 416 15.50 -26.75 -6.55
CA LYS A 416 16.62 -27.66 -6.26
C LYS A 416 17.85 -26.88 -5.82
N GLY A 417 18.14 -25.75 -6.45
CA GLY A 417 19.21 -24.84 -6.04
C GLY A 417 19.03 -24.31 -4.62
N VAL A 418 17.86 -23.74 -4.33
CA VAL A 418 17.54 -23.15 -3.02
C VAL A 418 17.49 -24.22 -1.91
N TYR A 419 16.85 -25.36 -2.16
CA TYR A 419 16.72 -26.44 -1.18
C TYR A 419 18.06 -27.03 -0.77
N LYS A 420 19.02 -27.08 -1.69
CA LYS A 420 20.39 -27.49 -1.33
C LYS A 420 21.01 -26.63 -0.24
N ILE A 421 20.66 -25.35 -0.12
CA ILE A 421 21.12 -24.50 1.01
C ILE A 421 20.25 -24.75 2.24
N LEU A 422 18.92 -24.77 2.08
CA LEU A 422 17.99 -24.86 3.20
C LEU A 422 18.06 -26.21 3.93
N ASP A 423 18.31 -27.29 3.20
CA ASP A 423 18.41 -28.66 3.72
C ASP A 423 19.86 -29.08 4.06
N ASP A 424 20.85 -28.18 3.88
CA ASP A 424 22.23 -28.50 4.17
C ASP A 424 22.47 -28.64 5.68
N LYS A 425 23.03 -29.80 6.06
CA LYS A 425 23.25 -30.15 7.48
C LYS A 425 24.17 -29.16 8.20
N GLU A 426 25.19 -28.63 7.52
CA GLU A 426 26.13 -27.69 8.16
C GLU A 426 25.52 -26.30 8.28
N VAL A 427 24.76 -25.84 7.28
CA VAL A 427 24.01 -24.57 7.37
C VAL A 427 22.98 -24.62 8.50
N ILE A 428 22.26 -25.73 8.65
CA ILE A 428 21.31 -25.93 9.76
C ILE A 428 22.03 -25.90 11.12
N LYS A 429 23.15 -26.62 11.27
CA LYS A 429 23.95 -26.60 12.51
C LYS A 429 24.50 -25.21 12.84
N LYS A 430 24.82 -24.41 11.83
CA LYS A 430 25.25 -23.01 11.96
C LYS A 430 24.06 -22.04 12.12
N ASN A 431 22.87 -22.55 12.46
CA ASN A 431 21.65 -21.75 12.68
C ASN A 431 21.28 -20.87 11.48
N GLY A 432 21.42 -21.41 10.26
CA GLY A 432 21.09 -20.72 9.03
C GLY A 432 22.21 -19.84 8.47
N ARG A 433 23.40 -19.83 9.09
CA ARG A 433 24.56 -19.10 8.57
C ARG A 433 25.34 -19.92 7.55
N PHE A 434 25.71 -19.29 6.45
CA PHE A 434 26.54 -19.89 5.41
C PHE A 434 27.46 -18.87 4.77
N ASN A 435 28.60 -19.32 4.25
CA ASN A 435 29.63 -18.46 3.67
C ASN A 435 30.03 -18.94 2.26
N LYS A 436 31.05 -18.31 1.68
CA LYS A 436 31.54 -18.65 0.33
C LYS A 436 31.99 -20.11 0.19
N ASP A 437 32.58 -20.70 1.22
CA ASP A 437 33.04 -22.10 1.18
C ASP A 437 31.85 -23.06 1.20
N ASP A 438 30.82 -22.76 2.00
CA ASP A 438 29.56 -23.50 1.99
C ASP A 438 28.87 -23.42 0.61
N ILE A 439 28.83 -22.22 0.00
CA ILE A 439 28.26 -22.02 -1.34
C ILE A 439 28.97 -22.89 -2.38
N ILE A 440 30.31 -22.89 -2.40
CA ILE A 440 31.11 -23.68 -3.35
C ILE A 440 30.88 -25.18 -3.14
N ARG A 441 30.81 -25.63 -1.88
CA ARG A 441 30.54 -27.03 -1.51
C ARG A 441 29.16 -27.47 -1.97
N ILE A 442 28.14 -26.68 -1.68
CA ILE A 442 26.72 -27.02 -1.88
C ILE A 442 26.33 -26.96 -3.36
N TRP A 443 26.76 -25.92 -4.08
CA TRP A 443 26.52 -25.78 -5.53
C TRP A 443 27.71 -26.24 -6.38
N SER A 444 28.38 -27.30 -5.94
CA SER A 444 29.50 -27.91 -6.66
C SER A 444 29.10 -28.67 -7.93
N ASN A 445 27.82 -29.02 -8.08
CA ASN A 445 27.34 -29.79 -9.23
C ASN A 445 27.30 -28.94 -10.52
N GLN A 446 27.53 -29.59 -11.66
CA GLN A 446 27.62 -28.93 -12.97
C GLN A 446 26.36 -28.10 -13.32
N GLU A 447 25.21 -28.46 -12.75
CA GLU A 447 23.93 -27.79 -12.99
C GLU A 447 23.80 -26.39 -12.34
N HIS A 448 24.44 -26.14 -11.19
CA HIS A 448 24.31 -24.87 -10.45
C HIS A 448 25.63 -24.11 -10.32
N LYS A 449 26.77 -24.78 -10.53
CA LYS A 449 28.12 -24.23 -10.35
C LYS A 449 28.36 -22.92 -11.09
N ASP A 450 27.83 -22.79 -12.30
CA ASP A 450 28.05 -21.60 -13.14
C ASP A 450 27.00 -20.50 -12.91
N LYS A 451 26.04 -20.73 -12.00
CA LYS A 451 24.89 -19.85 -11.71
C LYS A 451 24.73 -19.50 -10.23
N VAL A 452 25.81 -19.61 -9.47
CA VAL A 452 25.86 -19.30 -8.04
C VAL A 452 25.40 -17.87 -7.75
N ARG A 453 25.83 -16.91 -8.58
CA ARG A 453 25.46 -15.50 -8.40
C ARG A 453 23.96 -15.34 -8.54
N GLU A 454 23.37 -15.82 -9.63
CA GLU A 454 21.94 -15.72 -9.90
C GLU A 454 21.10 -16.44 -8.83
N LEU A 455 21.50 -17.63 -8.38
CA LEU A 455 20.80 -18.33 -7.29
C LEU A 455 20.83 -17.56 -5.98
N LEU A 456 21.97 -16.96 -5.64
CA LEU A 456 22.10 -16.16 -4.43
C LEU A 456 21.29 -14.86 -4.52
N SER A 457 21.32 -14.18 -5.68
CA SER A 457 20.49 -13.01 -5.93
C SER A 457 19.00 -13.35 -5.87
N LEU A 458 18.57 -14.52 -6.38
CA LEU A 458 17.21 -15.03 -6.22
C LEU A 458 16.84 -15.20 -4.74
N MET A 459 17.71 -15.80 -3.92
CA MET A 459 17.42 -15.95 -2.48
C MET A 459 17.33 -14.60 -1.74
N LYS A 460 18.11 -13.60 -2.17
CA LYS A 460 18.12 -12.23 -1.60
C LYS A 460 17.01 -11.32 -2.16
N ASN A 461 16.44 -11.65 -3.31
CA ASN A 461 15.53 -10.76 -4.03
C ASN A 461 14.27 -10.44 -3.20
N ASN A 462 13.76 -9.22 -3.39
CA ASN A 462 12.58 -8.67 -2.69
C ASN A 462 11.29 -9.50 -2.83
N LYS A 463 11.21 -10.39 -3.83
CA LYS A 463 10.09 -11.31 -4.03
C LYS A 463 10.17 -12.52 -3.10
N PHE A 464 11.38 -13.01 -2.82
CA PHE A 464 11.56 -14.26 -2.08
C PHE A 464 11.95 -14.04 -0.63
N ASP A 465 12.77 -13.01 -0.36
CA ASP A 465 13.22 -12.62 0.98
C ASP A 465 13.66 -13.84 1.84
N LEU A 466 14.48 -14.73 1.28
CA LEU A 466 14.88 -15.98 1.96
C LEU A 466 16.12 -15.80 2.83
N CYS A 467 17.06 -14.95 2.40
CA CYS A 467 18.28 -14.65 3.13
C CYS A 467 18.75 -13.22 2.90
N PHE A 468 19.65 -12.75 3.75
CA PHE A 468 20.39 -11.50 3.58
C PHE A 468 21.87 -11.69 3.91
N GLU A 469 22.68 -10.72 3.50
CA GLU A 469 24.12 -10.69 3.74
C GLU A 469 24.41 -9.90 5.02
N LEU A 470 25.30 -10.45 5.85
CA LEU A 470 25.76 -9.85 7.09
C LEU A 470 27.02 -9.00 6.85
N ASP A 471 27.35 -8.10 7.77
CA ASP A 471 28.51 -7.20 7.66
C ASP A 471 29.85 -7.92 7.51
N ASN A 472 29.94 -9.17 7.96
CA ASN A 472 31.14 -10.01 7.84
C ASN A 472 31.23 -10.75 6.49
N GLY A 473 30.29 -10.54 5.57
CA GLY A 473 30.20 -11.21 4.27
C GLY A 473 29.65 -12.64 4.31
N GLU A 474 29.17 -13.10 5.47
CA GLU A 474 28.36 -14.32 5.58
C GLU A 474 26.90 -14.01 5.21
N TYR A 475 26.12 -15.06 4.98
CA TYR A 475 24.70 -14.97 4.71
C TYR A 475 23.90 -15.64 5.81
N LEU A 476 22.68 -15.14 6.05
CA LEU A 476 21.78 -15.69 7.06
C LEU A 476 20.41 -16.01 6.46
N VAL A 477 19.92 -17.22 6.73
CA VAL A 477 18.53 -17.66 6.45
C VAL A 477 17.70 -17.56 7.73
N PRO A 478 16.82 -16.54 7.91
CA PRO A 478 16.09 -16.34 9.16
C PRO A 478 15.20 -17.52 9.57
N ARG A 479 14.69 -18.30 8.60
CA ARG A 479 13.85 -19.47 8.86
C ARG A 479 14.57 -20.57 9.64
N LEU A 480 15.90 -20.67 9.49
CA LEU A 480 16.74 -21.68 10.14
C LEU A 480 17.27 -21.22 11.51
N LEU A 481 16.90 -20.02 11.96
CA LEU A 481 17.25 -19.54 13.29
C LEU A 481 16.70 -20.44 14.41
N PRO A 482 17.29 -20.38 15.61
CA PRO A 482 16.78 -21.06 16.79
C PRO A 482 15.34 -20.62 17.11
N VAL A 483 14.56 -21.54 17.67
CA VAL A 483 13.16 -21.29 18.06
C VAL A 483 13.08 -20.38 19.28
N ASP A 484 13.97 -20.60 20.25
CA ASP A 484 13.95 -19.90 21.53
C ASP A 484 14.38 -18.44 21.38
N GLU A 485 13.73 -17.58 22.16
CA GLU A 485 14.05 -16.16 22.24
C GLU A 485 15.45 -15.95 22.80
N VAL A 486 16.23 -15.10 22.15
CA VAL A 486 17.60 -14.79 22.58
C VAL A 486 17.61 -13.84 23.77
N ASP A 487 18.58 -14.01 24.66
CA ASP A 487 18.74 -13.12 25.82
C ASP A 487 18.87 -11.65 25.40
N HIS A 488 18.07 -10.79 26.01
CA HIS A 488 18.05 -9.36 25.72
C HIS A 488 17.66 -8.53 26.96
N ASN A 489 18.05 -7.25 26.97
CA ASN A 489 17.77 -6.32 28.07
C ASN A 489 16.44 -5.56 27.89
N TRP A 490 15.57 -5.94 26.96
CA TRP A 490 14.27 -5.30 26.78
C TRP A 490 13.41 -5.43 28.04
N LYS A 491 13.03 -4.30 28.62
CA LYS A 491 12.10 -4.25 29.75
C LYS A 491 10.78 -3.62 29.30
N PRO A 492 9.64 -4.29 29.53
CA PRO A 492 8.34 -3.68 29.33
C PRO A 492 8.26 -2.37 30.14
N SER A 493 7.81 -1.29 29.49
CA SER A 493 7.59 0.01 30.12
C SER A 493 6.20 0.53 29.76
N GLU A 494 5.59 1.30 30.65
CA GLU A 494 4.32 2.02 30.40
C GLU A 494 4.46 3.05 29.28
N HIS A 495 5.69 3.48 28.97
CA HIS A 495 5.98 4.37 27.86
C HIS A 495 6.13 3.63 26.52
N ASN A 496 6.05 2.31 26.47
CA ASN A 496 6.15 1.58 25.22
C ASN A 496 4.84 1.72 24.42
N SER A 497 4.94 2.08 23.15
CA SER A 497 3.79 1.98 22.24
C SER A 497 3.67 0.53 21.80
N ARG A 498 2.47 -0.07 21.92
CA ARG A 498 2.21 -1.45 21.48
C ARG A 498 1.28 -1.46 20.28
N PHE A 499 1.43 -2.44 19.40
CA PHE A 499 0.61 -2.64 18.22
C PHE A 499 0.56 -4.12 17.89
N GLU A 500 -0.58 -4.63 17.41
CA GLU A 500 -0.68 -6.02 16.95
C GLU A 500 -1.26 -6.11 15.55
N PHE A 501 -0.76 -7.05 14.75
CA PHE A 501 -1.43 -7.55 13.56
C PHE A 501 -2.07 -8.89 13.91
N ASN A 502 -3.39 -8.97 13.90
CA ASN A 502 -4.14 -10.18 14.16
C ASN A 502 -4.65 -10.76 12.84
N TYR A 503 -4.31 -12.01 12.58
CA TYR A 503 -4.68 -12.74 11.37
C TYR A 503 -5.82 -13.69 11.68
N ASN A 504 -6.75 -13.83 10.75
CA ASN A 504 -7.72 -14.94 10.81
C ASN A 504 -7.03 -16.28 10.51
N PHE A 505 -6.06 -16.25 9.59
CA PHE A 505 -5.11 -17.31 9.33
C PHE A 505 -3.75 -16.66 9.02
N MET A 506 -2.71 -17.06 9.74
CA MET A 506 -1.38 -16.49 9.57
C MET A 506 -0.49 -17.41 8.71
N PRO A 507 -0.12 -17.00 7.48
CA PRO A 507 0.91 -17.69 6.70
C PRO A 507 2.23 -17.74 7.45
N LYS A 508 2.86 -18.92 7.47
CA LYS A 508 4.18 -19.10 8.08
C LYS A 508 5.23 -18.29 7.31
N GLY A 509 6.13 -17.62 8.02
CA GLY A 509 7.31 -16.96 7.43
C GLY A 509 7.17 -15.45 7.18
N ILE A 510 6.05 -14.81 7.54
CA ILE A 510 5.91 -13.35 7.45
C ILE A 510 7.03 -12.64 8.23
N LEU A 511 7.31 -13.08 9.46
CA LEU A 511 8.38 -12.47 10.25
C LEU A 511 9.77 -12.74 9.69
N ALA A 512 10.03 -13.93 9.15
CA ALA A 512 11.31 -14.23 8.50
C ALA A 512 11.59 -13.26 7.35
N ARG A 513 10.59 -12.97 6.52
CA ARG A 513 10.68 -11.98 5.43
C ARG A 513 10.86 -10.56 5.97
N LEU A 514 10.20 -10.22 7.09
CA LEU A 514 10.39 -8.93 7.75
C LEU A 514 11.83 -8.73 8.23
N ILE A 515 12.44 -9.78 8.83
CA ILE A 515 13.85 -9.78 9.24
C ILE A 515 14.76 -9.54 8.04
N VAL A 516 14.50 -10.20 6.90
CA VAL A 516 15.27 -9.95 5.66
C VAL A 516 15.12 -8.50 5.19
N LYS A 517 13.91 -7.96 5.15
CA LYS A 517 13.65 -6.60 4.63
C LYS A 517 14.15 -5.48 5.55
N LEU A 518 14.19 -5.71 6.86
CA LEU A 518 14.65 -4.74 7.87
C LEU A 518 16.01 -5.13 8.45
N ASN A 519 16.84 -5.85 7.68
CA ASN A 519 18.11 -6.37 8.18
C ASN A 519 19.08 -5.28 8.66
N SER A 520 19.05 -4.10 8.04
CA SER A 520 19.89 -2.95 8.41
C SER A 520 19.62 -2.42 9.82
N ASP A 521 18.41 -2.66 10.32
CA ASP A 521 17.96 -2.13 11.60
C ASP A 521 18.16 -3.16 12.73
N ILE A 522 18.66 -4.36 12.44
CA ILE A 522 18.82 -5.41 13.44
C ILE A 522 19.78 -4.94 14.54
N TYR A 523 19.27 -4.87 15.76
CA TYR A 523 20.05 -4.44 16.91
C TYR A 523 20.93 -5.58 17.43
N ASN A 524 22.26 -5.41 17.40
CA ASN A 524 23.23 -6.30 18.05
C ASN A 524 23.04 -7.80 17.75
N ASN A 525 22.66 -8.16 16.52
CA ASN A 525 22.35 -9.54 16.12
C ASN A 525 21.29 -10.23 17.00
N LYS A 526 20.33 -9.47 17.55
CA LYS A 526 19.25 -10.00 18.40
C LYS A 526 18.04 -10.39 17.55
N TYR A 527 18.06 -11.63 17.08
CA TYR A 527 16.98 -12.28 16.35
C TYR A 527 16.87 -13.76 16.70
N TRP A 528 15.69 -14.31 16.47
CA TRP A 528 15.37 -15.73 16.55
C TRP A 528 14.27 -16.02 15.55
N ARG A 529 13.86 -17.29 15.43
CA ARG A 529 12.86 -17.70 14.42
C ARG A 529 11.53 -16.95 14.53
N TYR A 530 11.15 -16.57 15.75
CA TYR A 530 9.86 -15.96 16.07
C TYR A 530 9.98 -14.54 16.63
N GLY A 531 11.13 -13.88 16.50
CA GLY A 531 11.25 -12.47 16.84
C GLY A 531 12.56 -11.81 16.46
N VAL A 532 12.55 -10.48 16.54
CA VAL A 532 13.69 -9.63 16.23
C VAL A 532 13.63 -8.34 17.04
N ILE A 533 14.79 -7.83 17.43
CA ILE A 533 14.95 -6.48 17.98
C ILE A 533 15.57 -5.61 16.90
N LEU A 534 14.90 -4.50 16.59
CA LEU A 534 15.32 -3.52 15.63
C LEU A 534 15.60 -2.17 16.31
N GLU A 535 16.47 -1.36 15.72
CA GLU A 535 16.81 -0.01 16.16
C GLU A 535 16.93 0.91 14.95
N SER A 536 16.33 2.09 15.05
CA SER A 536 16.44 3.16 14.05
C SER A 536 16.33 4.52 14.73
N GLU A 537 17.35 5.36 14.55
CA GLU A 537 17.42 6.74 15.08
C GLU A 537 17.10 6.84 16.59
N GLY A 538 17.63 5.92 17.39
CA GLY A 538 17.41 5.87 18.85
C GLY A 538 16.03 5.35 19.25
N THR A 539 15.24 4.83 18.31
CA THR A 539 13.97 4.15 18.57
C THR A 539 14.14 2.65 18.38
N PHE A 540 13.86 1.89 19.41
CA PHE A 540 13.94 0.44 19.41
C PHE A 540 12.55 -0.18 19.24
N ALA A 541 12.49 -1.29 18.51
CA ALA A 541 11.29 -2.09 18.34
C ALA A 541 11.59 -3.56 18.59
N ILE A 542 10.76 -4.22 19.41
CA ILE A 542 10.76 -5.68 19.52
C ILE A 542 9.52 -6.23 18.82
N ILE A 543 9.74 -7.13 17.88
CA ILE A 543 8.70 -7.73 17.05
C ILE A 543 8.69 -9.22 17.32
N ARG A 544 7.52 -9.78 17.61
CA ARG A 544 7.35 -11.22 17.88
C ARG A 544 6.20 -11.80 17.07
N GLU A 545 6.43 -12.99 16.54
CA GLU A 545 5.41 -13.84 15.92
C GLU A 545 4.85 -14.80 16.98
N LYS A 546 3.56 -14.68 17.28
CA LYS A 546 2.83 -15.61 18.15
C LYS A 546 1.98 -16.52 17.28
N TYR A 547 2.57 -17.64 16.86
CA TYR A 547 1.98 -18.56 15.89
C TYR A 547 0.61 -19.09 16.32
N PHE A 548 0.49 -19.60 17.55
CA PHE A 548 -0.77 -20.16 18.06
C PHE A 548 -1.88 -19.12 18.24
N ASP A 549 -1.51 -17.84 18.40
CA ASP A 549 -2.45 -16.73 18.52
C ASP A 549 -2.78 -16.09 17.17
N ASN A 550 -2.18 -16.58 16.07
CA ASN A 550 -2.23 -15.97 14.74
C ASN A 550 -1.97 -14.46 14.78
N LYS A 551 -0.92 -14.01 15.47
CA LYS A 551 -0.60 -12.57 15.54
C LYS A 551 0.88 -12.22 15.52
N ILE A 552 1.17 -11.02 15.05
CA ILE A 552 2.48 -10.37 15.20
C ILE A 552 2.32 -9.21 16.18
N THR A 553 3.11 -9.22 17.25
CA THR A 553 3.12 -8.15 18.26
C THR A 553 4.33 -7.25 18.05
N ILE A 554 4.14 -5.94 18.14
CA ILE A 554 5.19 -4.93 18.04
C ILE A 554 5.14 -4.07 19.30
N GLU A 555 6.28 -3.90 19.97
CA GLU A 555 6.45 -2.90 21.02
C GLU A 555 7.59 -1.97 20.67
N LEU A 556 7.38 -0.65 20.82
CA LEU A 556 8.37 0.37 20.51
C LEU A 556 8.70 1.24 21.72
N ASN A 557 9.97 1.63 21.81
CA ASN A 557 10.47 2.58 22.80
C ASN A 557 11.44 3.56 22.12
N GLY A 558 11.29 4.87 22.36
CA GLY A 558 12.15 5.90 21.76
C GLY A 558 11.40 7.18 21.38
N PRO A 559 12.08 8.16 20.77
CA PRO A 559 11.48 9.45 20.41
C PRO A 559 10.58 9.38 19.15
N ASN A 560 10.90 8.54 18.16
CA ASN A 560 10.28 8.54 16.82
C ASN A 560 9.39 7.30 16.59
N LYS A 561 8.66 6.86 17.62
CA LYS A 561 7.88 5.61 17.58
C LYS A 561 6.83 5.60 16.47
N ARG A 562 6.20 6.74 16.19
CA ARG A 562 5.14 6.86 15.19
C ARG A 562 5.70 6.64 13.79
N GLU A 563 6.78 7.33 13.46
CA GLU A 563 7.46 7.24 12.18
C GLU A 563 8.02 5.83 11.97
N TYR A 564 8.61 5.24 13.01
CA TYR A 564 9.19 3.91 12.90
C TYR A 564 8.14 2.81 12.81
N LEU A 565 7.06 2.90 13.60
CA LEU A 565 5.90 2.00 13.45
C LEU A 565 5.26 2.13 12.07
N PHE A 566 5.19 3.34 11.50
CA PHE A 566 4.72 3.51 10.13
C PHE A 566 5.60 2.77 9.12
N LEU A 567 6.94 2.82 9.26
CA LEU A 567 7.86 2.07 8.41
C LEU A 567 7.65 0.55 8.56
N ILE A 568 7.62 0.04 9.80
CA ILE A 568 7.40 -1.39 10.08
C ILE A 568 6.06 -1.85 9.47
N ARG A 569 4.98 -1.09 9.71
CA ARG A 569 3.66 -1.38 9.13
C ARG A 569 3.69 -1.36 7.61
N LYS A 570 4.37 -0.40 7.00
CA LYS A 570 4.52 -0.32 5.54
C LYS A 570 5.23 -1.57 5.00
N THR A 571 6.31 -2.03 5.65
CA THR A 571 7.06 -3.22 5.24
C THR A 571 6.24 -4.50 5.41
N ILE A 572 5.54 -4.65 6.53
CA ILE A 572 4.62 -5.79 6.75
C ILE A 572 3.49 -5.78 5.70
N ASN A 573 2.89 -4.62 5.43
CA ASN A 573 1.87 -4.48 4.39
C ASN A 573 2.40 -4.75 2.98
N GLN A 574 3.68 -4.50 2.70
CA GLN A 574 4.32 -4.92 1.44
C GLN A 574 4.38 -6.44 1.33
N ILE A 575 4.76 -7.14 2.41
CA ILE A 575 4.76 -8.61 2.48
C ILE A 575 3.33 -9.16 2.30
N HIS A 576 2.33 -8.51 2.89
CA HIS A 576 0.92 -8.94 2.76
C HIS A 576 0.39 -8.86 1.33
N ARG A 577 0.88 -7.93 0.51
CA ARG A 577 0.44 -7.78 -0.89
C ARG A 577 0.77 -8.98 -1.77
N ASP A 578 1.72 -9.81 -1.36
CA ASP A 578 2.06 -11.04 -2.07
C ASP A 578 1.00 -12.14 -1.87
N PHE A 579 0.12 -11.98 -0.87
CA PHE A 579 -0.99 -12.89 -0.59
C PHE A 579 -2.31 -12.29 -1.10
N ASN A 580 -3.11 -13.10 -1.79
CA ASN A 580 -4.41 -12.70 -2.28
C ASN A 580 -5.43 -12.64 -1.13
N LYS A 581 -5.98 -11.45 -0.85
CA LYS A 581 -7.05 -11.24 0.15
C LYS A 581 -6.69 -11.75 1.55
N LEU A 582 -5.47 -11.51 2.01
CA LEU A 582 -5.08 -11.82 3.39
C LEU A 582 -5.88 -10.95 4.38
N GLU A 583 -6.63 -11.59 5.26
CA GLU A 583 -7.46 -10.92 6.27
C GLU A 583 -6.63 -10.60 7.51
N VAL A 584 -6.33 -9.32 7.70
CA VAL A 584 -5.52 -8.82 8.82
C VAL A 584 -6.25 -7.69 9.52
N ARG A 585 -6.30 -7.76 10.84
CA ARG A 585 -6.80 -6.70 11.71
C ARG A 585 -5.62 -6.04 12.42
N GLU A 586 -5.51 -4.74 12.24
CA GLU A 586 -4.56 -3.92 12.98
C GLU A 586 -5.18 -3.54 14.31
N MET A 587 -4.48 -3.81 15.42
CA MET A 587 -5.02 -3.67 16.77
C MET A 587 -4.24 -2.65 17.58
N ILE A 588 -4.96 -1.79 18.30
CA ILE A 588 -4.41 -0.74 19.15
C ILE A 588 -4.79 -1.02 20.61
N PRO A 589 -3.82 -1.05 21.54
CA PRO A 589 -4.11 -1.22 22.95
C PRO A 589 -4.85 0.00 23.50
N CYS A 590 -5.78 -0.24 24.41
CA CYS A 590 -6.45 0.81 25.15
C CYS A 590 -5.47 1.57 26.06
N ASN A 591 -5.59 2.89 26.11
CA ASN A 591 -4.77 3.80 26.92
C ASN A 591 -5.37 4.14 28.29
N CYS A 592 -6.40 3.40 28.76
CA CYS A 592 -6.94 3.62 30.10
C CYS A 592 -5.94 3.18 31.18
N SER A 593 -6.06 3.72 32.39
CA SER A 593 -5.12 3.43 33.49
C SER A 593 -5.00 1.94 33.86
N ARG A 594 -6.06 1.15 33.65
CA ARG A 594 -6.02 -0.32 33.83
C ARG A 594 -5.26 -1.03 32.71
N CYS A 595 -5.39 -0.57 31.46
CA CYS A 595 -4.78 -1.24 30.31
C CYS A 595 -3.30 -0.88 30.15
N VAL A 596 -2.90 0.35 30.47
CA VAL A 596 -1.49 0.79 30.40
C VAL A 596 -0.58 -0.06 31.30
N THR A 597 -1.08 -0.46 32.47
CA THR A 597 -0.36 -1.28 33.46
C THR A 597 -0.56 -2.78 33.26
N SER A 598 -1.47 -3.20 32.37
CA SER A 598 -1.81 -4.61 32.16
C SER A 598 -0.85 -5.31 31.20
N THR A 599 -0.53 -6.57 31.50
CA THR A 599 0.12 -7.49 30.56
C THR A 599 -0.83 -7.91 29.44
N GLU A 600 -2.14 -7.86 29.69
CA GLU A 600 -3.21 -8.14 28.74
C GLU A 600 -4.17 -6.95 28.66
N PRO A 601 -3.81 -5.88 27.92
CA PRO A 601 -4.70 -4.74 27.72
C PRO A 601 -5.86 -5.12 26.79
N HIS A 602 -6.95 -4.37 26.89
CA HIS A 602 -8.02 -4.42 25.88
C HIS A 602 -7.50 -3.80 24.58
N PHE A 603 -7.75 -4.45 23.45
CA PHE A 603 -7.37 -3.95 22.14
C PHE A 603 -8.60 -3.56 21.32
N TYR A 604 -8.49 -2.43 20.61
CA TYR A 604 -9.46 -2.00 19.62
C TYR A 604 -8.96 -2.29 18.22
N ASP A 605 -9.86 -2.72 17.34
CA ASP A 605 -9.58 -2.76 15.90
C ASP A 605 -9.37 -1.33 15.39
N PHE A 606 -8.25 -1.08 14.72
CA PHE A 606 -7.90 0.23 14.20
C PHE A 606 -8.94 0.77 13.21
N ASN A 607 -9.56 -0.10 12.40
CA ASN A 607 -10.61 0.30 11.47
C ASN A 607 -11.89 0.75 12.20
N ILE A 608 -12.19 0.15 13.37
CA ILE A 608 -13.29 0.61 14.20
C ILE A 608 -12.98 2.02 14.71
N LEU A 609 -11.76 2.27 15.21
CA LEU A 609 -11.36 3.61 15.66
C LEU A 609 -11.44 4.63 14.52
N ARG A 610 -11.07 4.26 13.28
CA ARG A 610 -11.24 5.11 12.09
C ARG A 610 -12.70 5.42 11.77
N ARG A 611 -13.61 4.46 11.97
CA ARG A 611 -15.06 4.69 11.83
C ARG A 611 -15.59 5.63 12.91
N TYR A 612 -15.08 5.55 14.14
CA TYR A 612 -15.42 6.52 15.19
C TYR A 612 -14.97 7.94 14.78
N GLU A 613 -13.73 8.10 14.32
CA GLU A 613 -13.22 9.38 13.79
C GLU A 613 -14.07 9.91 12.63
N ALA A 614 -14.43 9.04 11.67
CA ALA A 614 -15.21 9.43 10.49
C ALA A 614 -16.67 9.80 10.79
N ASN A 615 -17.23 9.32 11.89
CA ASN A 615 -18.57 9.69 12.36
C ASN A 615 -18.52 10.76 13.46
N GLU A 616 -17.37 11.39 13.69
CA GLU A 616 -17.18 12.45 14.69
C GLU A 616 -17.52 11.99 16.13
N ILE A 617 -17.27 10.71 16.44
CA ILE A 617 -17.46 10.15 17.78
C ILE A 617 -16.09 10.11 18.49
N ASP A 618 -15.90 11.01 19.45
CA ASP A 618 -14.61 11.27 20.10
C ASP A 618 -14.22 10.22 21.17
N GLU A 619 -15.17 9.44 21.69
CA GLU A 619 -14.99 8.54 22.82
C GLU A 619 -15.46 7.11 22.53
N ILE A 620 -14.71 6.13 23.03
CA ILE A 620 -15.03 4.71 22.97
C ILE A 620 -14.89 4.08 24.35
N ARG A 621 -15.75 3.12 24.70
CA ARG A 621 -15.71 2.43 25.99
C ARG A 621 -14.68 1.31 25.98
N CYS A 622 -13.86 1.23 27.03
CA CYS A 622 -12.97 0.11 27.28
C CYS A 622 -13.70 -1.05 27.96
N ASP A 623 -13.65 -2.25 27.39
CA ASP A 623 -14.35 -3.42 27.95
C ASP A 623 -13.76 -3.92 29.29
N LEU A 624 -12.48 -3.62 29.56
CA LEU A 624 -11.84 -4.02 30.82
C LEU A 624 -12.08 -3.02 31.96
N SER A 625 -11.87 -1.73 31.71
CA SER A 625 -12.04 -0.71 32.75
C SER A 625 -13.46 -0.16 32.83
N LEU A 626 -14.28 -0.42 31.81
CA LEU A 626 -15.61 0.16 31.58
C LEU A 626 -15.62 1.69 31.46
N LYS A 627 -14.44 2.33 31.34
CA LYS A 627 -14.27 3.77 31.19
C LYS A 627 -14.30 4.18 29.72
N LEU A 628 -14.78 5.39 29.46
CA LEU A 628 -14.64 6.04 28.16
C LEU A 628 -13.18 6.51 27.99
N VAL A 629 -12.65 6.28 26.80
CA VAL A 629 -11.31 6.72 26.39
C VAL A 629 -11.40 7.48 25.07
N SER A 630 -10.53 8.46 24.91
CA SER A 630 -10.48 9.28 23.70
C SER A 630 -9.95 8.47 22.51
N VAL A 631 -10.73 8.42 21.44
CA VAL A 631 -10.36 7.77 20.17
C VAL A 631 -9.11 8.42 19.58
N TYR A 632 -9.05 9.76 19.57
CA TYR A 632 -7.89 10.51 19.10
C TYR A 632 -6.59 10.14 19.82
N LYS A 633 -6.64 9.95 21.15
CA LYS A 633 -5.46 9.54 21.92
C LYS A 633 -5.03 8.09 21.67
N LEU A 634 -5.91 7.24 21.11
CA LEU A 634 -5.58 5.88 20.71
C LEU A 634 -4.94 5.87 19.33
N THR A 635 -5.39 6.74 18.43
CA THR A 635 -4.94 6.78 17.03
C THR A 635 -3.75 7.72 16.80
N SER A 636 -3.41 8.59 17.76
CA SER A 636 -2.36 9.62 17.63
C SER A 636 -1.00 9.08 17.18
N ASP A 637 -0.63 7.89 17.67
CA ASP A 637 0.68 7.29 17.43
C ASP A 637 0.74 6.48 16.12
N ILE A 638 -0.39 6.29 15.42
CA ILE A 638 -0.56 5.26 14.38
C ILE A 638 -1.23 5.82 13.10
N GLY A 639 -2.09 6.82 13.21
CA GLY A 639 -2.85 7.37 12.09
C GLY A 639 -2.00 8.17 11.09
N LYS A 640 -2.14 7.84 9.80
CA LYS A 640 -1.92 8.80 8.69
C LYS A 640 -3.15 9.71 8.65
N HIS A 641 -3.17 10.75 9.47
CA HIS A 641 -4.20 11.81 9.51
C HIS A 641 -5.65 11.38 9.19
N VAL A 642 -6.51 11.22 10.20
CA VAL A 642 -7.72 12.07 10.17
C VAL A 642 -7.22 13.44 10.58
N LEU A 643 -7.72 14.48 9.89
CA LEU A 643 -7.58 15.89 10.25
C LEU A 643 -7.37 15.98 11.74
N SER A 644 -6.16 16.36 12.13
CA SER A 644 -5.93 16.77 13.50
C SER A 644 -7.04 17.76 13.78
N GLN A 645 -7.79 17.56 14.86
CA GLN A 645 -8.56 18.67 15.42
C GLN A 645 -7.63 19.88 15.67
N GLU A 646 -6.29 19.69 15.62
CA GLU A 646 -5.28 20.73 15.50
C GLU A 646 -5.28 21.44 14.13
N ARG A 647 -5.54 22.75 14.12
CA ARG A 647 -5.27 23.62 12.97
C ARG A 647 -3.77 23.68 12.74
N ILE A 648 -3.31 23.16 11.60
CA ILE A 648 -1.92 23.28 11.16
C ILE A 648 -1.74 24.66 10.53
N ILE A 649 -0.97 25.52 11.18
CA ILE A 649 -0.67 26.87 10.69
C ILE A 649 0.78 26.91 10.21
N ILE A 650 0.95 27.10 8.92
CA ILE A 650 2.26 27.28 8.31
C ILE A 650 2.65 28.75 8.45
N CYS A 651 3.82 29.05 9.01
CA CYS A 651 4.30 30.42 9.19
C CYS A 651 5.74 30.60 8.69
N GLU A 652 6.14 31.85 8.50
CA GLU A 652 7.48 32.19 8.01
C GLU A 652 8.55 32.05 9.08
N ASN A 653 9.74 31.55 8.70
CA ASN A 653 10.96 31.55 9.50
C ASN A 653 10.87 30.76 10.83
N LYS A 654 11.82 31.01 11.75
CA LYS A 654 11.92 30.37 13.08
C LYS A 654 10.78 30.73 14.05
N ASN A 655 9.80 31.53 13.63
CA ASN A 655 8.68 31.98 14.48
C ASN A 655 7.81 30.81 14.97
N ALA A 656 7.77 29.70 14.22
CA ALA A 656 7.04 28.50 14.60
C ALA A 656 7.46 27.97 15.98
N ASP A 657 8.76 28.00 16.31
CA ASP A 657 9.27 27.52 17.60
C ASP A 657 8.79 28.38 18.76
N LEU A 658 8.68 29.70 18.57
CA LEU A 658 8.16 30.64 19.57
C LEU A 658 6.64 30.53 19.69
N LEU A 659 5.92 30.47 18.56
CA LEU A 659 4.46 30.35 18.53
C LEU A 659 3.97 29.02 19.13
N ASN A 660 4.69 27.92 18.91
CA ASN A 660 4.35 26.63 19.51
C ASN A 660 4.49 26.64 21.04
N LYS A 661 5.33 27.51 21.63
CA LYS A 661 5.44 27.65 23.10
C LYS A 661 4.20 28.26 23.73
N LEU A 662 3.35 28.96 22.96
CA LEU A 662 2.05 29.46 23.46
C LEU A 662 1.11 28.34 23.89
N SER A 663 1.36 27.10 23.45
CA SER A 663 0.56 25.91 23.77
C SER A 663 -0.94 26.11 23.47
N LEU A 664 -1.24 26.77 22.35
CA LEU A 664 -2.61 27.01 21.90
C LEU A 664 -3.32 25.68 21.68
N LYS A 665 -4.50 25.53 22.29
CA LYS A 665 -5.27 24.28 22.21
C LYS A 665 -5.61 24.03 20.74
N ARG A 666 -5.28 22.83 20.25
CA ARG A 666 -5.61 22.42 18.88
C ARG A 666 -5.01 23.36 17.81
N VAL A 667 -3.79 23.86 18.01
CA VAL A 667 -3.05 24.58 16.97
C VAL A 667 -1.59 24.15 16.99
N LYS A 668 -1.02 23.93 15.80
CA LYS A 668 0.40 23.61 15.65
C LYS A 668 1.02 24.42 14.53
N PHE A 669 2.10 25.13 14.84
CA PHE A 669 2.80 25.99 13.89
C PHE A 669 3.96 25.24 13.22
N PHE A 670 4.11 25.40 11.91
CA PHE A 670 5.22 24.84 11.13
C PHE A 670 5.93 25.93 10.35
N ALA A 671 7.25 25.90 10.38
CA ALA A 671 8.09 26.88 9.70
C ALA A 671 8.22 26.57 8.20
N GLU A 672 8.14 27.61 7.38
CA GLU A 672 8.56 27.59 5.98
C GLU A 672 9.65 28.62 5.71
N ARG A 673 10.29 28.44 4.55
CA ARG A 673 11.43 29.25 4.12
C ARG A 673 11.07 30.72 3.91
N ASP A 674 9.91 31.01 3.34
CA ASP A 674 9.48 32.36 2.98
C ASP A 674 7.96 32.44 2.79
N SER A 675 7.43 33.67 2.76
CA SER A 675 6.03 33.99 2.50
C SER A 675 5.47 33.35 1.22
N SER A 676 6.29 33.20 0.17
CA SER A 676 5.87 32.58 -1.09
C SER A 676 5.60 31.08 -0.92
N SER A 677 6.42 30.40 -0.14
CA SER A 677 6.27 28.98 0.20
C SER A 677 5.02 28.74 1.05
N VAL A 678 4.72 29.64 1.99
CA VAL A 678 3.49 29.62 2.78
C VAL A 678 2.27 29.76 1.85
N TYR A 679 2.25 30.80 1.00
CA TYR A 679 1.15 31.05 0.06
C TYR A 679 0.89 29.86 -0.86
N MET A 680 1.94 29.28 -1.47
CA MET A 680 1.80 28.14 -2.37
C MET A 680 1.26 26.88 -1.67
N LYS A 681 1.66 26.62 -0.42
CA LYS A 681 1.17 25.46 0.33
C LYS A 681 -0.30 25.60 0.74
N VAL A 682 -0.70 26.79 1.18
CA VAL A 682 -2.07 27.08 1.62
C VAL A 682 -3.05 27.11 0.45
N THR A 683 -2.62 27.61 -0.72
CA THR A 683 -3.45 27.65 -1.92
C THR A 683 -3.57 26.30 -2.64
N THR A 684 -2.60 25.39 -2.49
CA THR A 684 -2.63 24.06 -3.10
C THR A 684 -3.24 22.98 -2.21
N LYS A 685 -3.36 23.22 -0.90
CA LYS A 685 -3.92 22.28 0.07
C LYS A 685 -4.95 22.96 0.97
N PRO A 686 -6.25 22.66 0.81
CA PRO A 686 -7.33 23.31 1.58
C PRO A 686 -7.23 23.13 3.10
N ASP A 687 -6.61 22.04 3.54
CA ASP A 687 -6.54 21.66 4.97
C ASP A 687 -5.44 22.40 5.76
N TYR A 688 -4.62 23.23 5.09
CA TYR A 688 -3.55 23.99 5.73
C TYR A 688 -3.96 25.44 5.92
N TYR A 689 -3.62 26.00 7.07
CA TYR A 689 -3.72 27.43 7.32
C TYR A 689 -2.35 28.08 7.14
N GLY A 690 -2.31 29.35 6.73
CA GLY A 690 -1.08 30.14 6.66
C GLY A 690 -1.10 31.31 7.62
N LEU A 691 0.05 31.68 8.16
CA LEU A 691 0.29 32.94 8.87
C LEU A 691 1.50 33.64 8.26
N ARG A 692 1.24 34.79 7.64
CA ARG A 692 2.24 35.58 6.90
C ARG A 692 2.46 36.95 7.53
N ASP A 693 3.70 37.44 7.46
CA ASP A 693 4.05 38.83 7.79
C ASP A 693 3.34 39.81 6.85
N ARG A 694 2.96 40.99 7.38
CA ARG A 694 2.18 41.96 6.61
C ARG A 694 2.94 42.55 5.43
N ASP A 695 4.26 42.76 5.58
CA ASP A 695 5.16 43.17 4.49
C ASP A 695 4.57 44.22 3.53
N PHE A 696 4.24 45.42 4.03
CA PHE A 696 3.63 46.52 3.26
C PHE A 696 2.27 46.25 2.57
N LEU A 697 1.62 45.11 2.81
CA LEU A 697 0.25 44.87 2.31
C LEU A 697 -0.72 45.90 2.92
N LEU A 698 -1.57 46.47 2.08
CA LEU A 698 -2.57 47.44 2.50
C LEU A 698 -3.80 46.74 3.09
N ASP A 699 -4.54 47.43 3.96
CA ASP A 699 -5.73 46.85 4.61
C ASP A 699 -6.79 46.39 3.59
N THR A 700 -6.93 47.12 2.48
CA THR A 700 -7.81 46.77 1.35
C THR A 700 -7.39 45.48 0.67
N GLU A 701 -6.08 45.28 0.49
CA GLU A 701 -5.49 44.11 -0.17
C GLU A 701 -5.61 42.88 0.72
N ILE A 702 -5.30 43.02 2.01
CA ILE A 702 -5.49 41.97 3.02
C ILE A 702 -6.95 41.51 3.04
N LYS A 703 -7.91 42.44 3.03
CA LYS A 703 -9.34 42.09 2.98
C LYS A 703 -9.71 41.29 1.73
N ARG A 704 -9.20 41.67 0.55
CA ARG A 704 -9.47 40.95 -0.70
C ARG A 704 -8.79 39.57 -0.74
N ILE A 705 -7.56 39.46 -0.24
CA ILE A 705 -6.83 38.19 -0.15
C ILE A 705 -7.56 37.23 0.79
N ARG A 706 -7.95 37.69 2.00
CA ARG A 706 -8.69 36.87 2.97
C ARG A 706 -10.07 36.46 2.48
N ALA A 707 -10.78 37.32 1.72
CA ALA A 707 -12.07 36.97 1.13
C ALA A 707 -11.97 35.84 0.09
N LYS A 708 -10.79 35.63 -0.51
CA LYS A 708 -10.54 34.54 -1.47
C LYS A 708 -9.91 33.31 -0.81
N HIS A 709 -9.10 33.52 0.22
CA HIS A 709 -8.36 32.49 0.94
C HIS A 709 -8.60 32.66 2.45
N GLU A 710 -9.74 32.15 2.93
CA GLU A 710 -10.15 32.27 4.34
C GLU A 710 -9.17 31.58 5.30
N ASN A 711 -8.43 30.59 4.81
CA ASN A 711 -7.38 29.87 5.55
C ASN A 711 -6.02 30.59 5.56
N TYR A 712 -5.90 31.81 5.00
CA TYR A 712 -4.64 32.56 4.91
C TYR A 712 -4.65 33.82 5.79
N TYR A 713 -4.05 33.71 6.96
CA TYR A 713 -3.92 34.80 7.94
C TYR A 713 -2.72 35.69 7.63
N ILE A 714 -2.92 37.01 7.77
CA ILE A 714 -1.90 38.04 7.53
C ILE A 714 -1.83 38.90 8.80
N LEU A 715 -0.63 39.20 9.31
CA LEU A 715 -0.49 40.03 10.51
C LEU A 715 -1.08 41.44 10.33
N ASP A 716 -1.54 42.04 11.43
CA ASP A 716 -2.03 43.43 11.43
C ASP A 716 -0.86 44.44 11.40
N TYR A 717 0.26 44.12 12.06
CA TYR A 717 1.52 44.87 12.02
C TYR A 717 2.51 44.29 11.01
N TYR A 718 3.57 45.04 10.72
CA TYR A 718 4.56 44.75 9.67
C TYR A 718 5.11 43.32 9.74
N CYS A 719 5.61 42.88 10.90
CA CYS A 719 6.11 41.52 11.11
C CYS A 719 5.83 41.04 12.55
N PHE A 720 6.13 39.76 12.82
CA PHE A 720 5.96 39.13 14.13
C PHE A 720 6.65 39.89 15.28
N GLU A 721 7.84 40.43 15.07
CA GLU A 721 8.62 41.16 16.07
C GLU A 721 7.93 42.45 16.54
N ASN A 722 7.05 43.05 15.73
CA ASN A 722 6.24 44.19 16.16
C ASN A 722 5.31 43.86 17.33
N TYR A 723 4.89 42.60 17.44
CA TYR A 723 4.07 42.14 18.57
C TYR A 723 4.95 41.87 19.80
N LEU A 724 6.10 41.21 19.63
CA LEU A 724 7.02 40.91 20.74
C LEU A 724 7.49 42.19 21.45
N TYR A 725 7.86 43.22 20.68
CA TYR A 725 8.42 44.46 21.21
C TYR A 725 7.40 45.61 21.28
N HIS A 726 6.11 45.29 21.27
CA HIS A 726 5.07 46.32 21.42
C HIS A 726 5.12 46.93 22.83
N PRO A 727 4.98 48.26 23.02
CA PRO A 727 5.02 48.89 24.34
C PRO A 727 4.04 48.28 25.35
N LYS A 728 2.79 48.01 24.93
CA LYS A 728 1.80 47.30 25.76
C LYS A 728 2.23 45.88 26.16
N ASN A 729 3.02 45.21 25.32
CA ASN A 729 3.55 43.88 25.62
C ASN A 729 4.64 43.96 26.70
N ILE A 730 5.57 44.92 26.54
CA ILE A 730 6.66 45.12 27.50
C ILE A 730 6.15 45.66 28.84
N GLU A 731 5.14 46.53 28.81
CA GLU A 731 4.51 47.08 30.01
C GLU A 731 3.88 46.00 30.90
N GLU A 732 3.33 44.93 30.31
CA GLU A 732 2.74 43.81 31.06
C GLU A 732 3.78 43.01 31.87
N LEU A 733 5.08 43.14 31.55
CA LEU A 733 6.16 42.48 32.29
C LEU A 733 6.54 43.19 33.60
N ASP A 734 5.98 44.37 33.88
CA ASP A 734 6.20 45.15 35.11
C ASP A 734 7.69 45.34 35.48
N LEU A 735 8.49 45.71 34.48
CA LEU A 735 9.95 45.83 34.62
C LEU A 735 10.34 47.06 35.46
N VAL A 736 11.22 46.85 36.44
CA VAL A 736 11.71 47.92 37.32
C VAL A 736 12.39 49.03 36.52
N GLY A 737 11.84 50.25 36.58
CA GLY A 737 12.39 51.43 35.91
C GLY A 737 12.04 51.55 34.42
N PHE A 738 11.15 50.70 33.91
CA PHE A 738 10.62 50.85 32.55
C PHE A 738 9.53 51.92 32.49
N ASN A 739 9.67 52.85 31.54
CA ASN A 739 8.68 53.88 31.27
C ASN A 739 8.13 53.71 29.85
N VAL A 740 6.87 53.28 29.75
CA VAL A 740 6.20 53.01 28.46
C VAL A 740 6.18 54.24 27.55
N LYS A 741 6.07 55.45 28.11
CA LYS A 741 6.04 56.70 27.33
C LYS A 741 7.40 56.99 26.71
N GLU A 742 8.47 56.92 27.49
CA GLU A 742 9.85 57.12 27.00
C GLU A 742 10.21 56.06 25.95
N TYR A 743 9.81 54.80 26.16
CA TYR A 743 10.03 53.74 25.19
C TYR A 743 9.28 54.00 23.88
N THR A 744 8.04 54.46 23.96
CA THR A 744 7.22 54.79 22.79
C THR A 744 7.82 55.98 22.02
N GLU A 745 8.27 57.02 22.72
CA GLU A 745 8.96 58.18 22.13
C GLU A 745 10.24 57.76 21.41
N GLU A 746 11.00 56.81 21.97
CA GLU A 746 12.22 56.29 21.35
C GLU A 746 11.91 55.51 20.07
N ILE A 747 10.86 54.67 20.05
CA ILE A 747 10.41 54.00 18.81
C ILE A 747 10.00 55.04 17.76
N ILE A 748 9.24 56.07 18.15
CA ILE A 748 8.80 57.14 17.24
C ILE A 748 10.00 57.88 16.65
N ARG A 749 11.02 58.18 17.47
CA ARG A 749 12.27 58.81 17.05
C ARG A 749 12.98 57.97 15.98
N GLN A 750 13.23 56.69 16.27
CA GLN A 750 13.92 55.78 15.33
C GLN A 750 13.15 55.56 14.03
N LYS A 751 11.81 55.45 14.10
CA LYS A 751 10.95 55.42 12.91
C LYS A 751 11.09 56.71 12.09
N ASN A 752 11.07 57.87 12.74
CA ASN A 752 11.19 59.17 12.05
C ASN A 752 12.54 59.33 11.33
N GLU A 753 13.62 58.76 11.86
CA GLU A 753 14.94 58.72 11.23
C GLU A 753 14.97 57.85 9.97
N GLN A 754 14.18 56.76 9.94
CA GLN A 754 14.24 55.76 8.87
C GLN A 754 13.10 55.87 7.85
N LYS A 755 12.11 56.75 8.06
CA LYS A 755 10.89 56.83 7.23
C LYS A 755 11.17 56.96 5.73
N PHE A 756 12.14 57.76 5.32
CA PHE A 756 12.47 57.94 3.89
C PHE A 756 13.12 56.68 3.28
N THR A 757 13.93 55.97 4.05
CA THR A 757 14.54 54.70 3.64
C THR A 757 13.51 53.57 3.55
N ILE A 758 12.48 53.58 4.40
CA ILE A 758 11.39 52.60 4.34
C ILE A 758 10.55 52.82 3.08
N VAL A 759 10.22 54.07 2.77
CA VAL A 759 9.47 54.44 1.56
C VAL A 759 10.24 54.05 0.29
N SER A 760 11.56 54.23 0.23
CA SER A 760 12.34 53.87 -0.96
C SER A 760 12.41 52.34 -1.21
N ASN A 761 12.26 51.52 -0.16
CA ASN A 761 12.28 50.06 -0.28
C ASN A 761 10.91 49.45 -0.64
N TYR A 762 9.83 50.19 -0.44
CA TYR A 762 8.45 49.75 -0.67
C TYR A 762 8.20 49.18 -2.08
N LYS A 763 8.54 49.92 -3.15
CA LYS A 763 8.30 49.47 -4.54
C LYS A 763 9.01 48.15 -4.85
N ARG A 764 10.24 48.01 -4.34
CA ARG A 764 11.07 46.83 -4.56
C ARG A 764 10.54 45.61 -3.82
N ALA A 765 10.01 45.79 -2.61
CA ALA A 765 9.41 44.70 -1.85
C ALA A 765 8.14 44.18 -2.55
N ARG A 766 7.21 45.07 -2.92
CA ARG A 766 5.92 44.69 -3.52
C ARG A 766 5.99 43.93 -4.84
N SER A 767 6.99 44.20 -5.68
CA SER A 767 7.16 43.48 -6.96
C SER A 767 7.55 42.00 -6.78
N SER A 768 7.98 41.62 -5.57
CA SER A 768 8.40 40.25 -5.28
C SER A 768 7.24 39.32 -4.88
N TYR A 769 6.10 39.84 -4.43
CA TYR A 769 5.02 39.06 -3.79
C TYR A 769 4.28 38.15 -4.78
N GLN A 770 4.12 36.89 -4.36
CA GLN A 770 3.55 35.84 -5.22
C GLN A 770 2.03 35.95 -5.36
N GLU A 771 1.35 36.50 -4.36
CA GLU A 771 -0.10 36.80 -4.35
C GLU A 771 -0.52 37.62 -5.56
N PHE A 772 0.31 38.57 -5.97
CA PHE A 772 0.02 39.45 -7.10
C PHE A 772 0.38 38.82 -8.46
N LYS A 773 1.36 37.91 -8.48
CA LYS A 773 1.85 37.25 -9.70
C LYS A 773 0.91 36.14 -10.19
N VAL A 774 0.31 35.38 -9.28
CA VAL A 774 -0.55 34.22 -9.63
C VAL A 774 -1.96 34.67 -10.05
N GLU A 775 -2.43 35.80 -9.54
CA GLU A 775 -3.84 36.22 -9.60
C GLU A 775 -4.13 37.34 -10.61
N ALA A 776 -3.21 37.53 -11.57
CA ALA A 776 -3.27 38.51 -12.65
C ALA A 776 -3.59 39.93 -12.15
N ASP A 777 -2.72 40.53 -11.33
CA ASP A 777 -2.76 41.92 -10.85
C ASP A 777 -4.08 42.43 -10.21
N LYS A 778 -5.13 41.61 -10.08
CA LYS A 778 -6.45 42.02 -9.58
C LYS A 778 -6.44 42.50 -8.12
N PHE A 779 -5.47 42.04 -7.34
CA PHE A 779 -5.34 42.41 -5.93
C PHE A 779 -4.49 43.67 -5.71
N LEU A 780 -3.72 44.11 -6.69
CA LEU A 780 -2.80 45.23 -6.55
C LEU A 780 -3.57 46.55 -6.64
N ASP A 781 -3.61 47.32 -5.55
CA ASP A 781 -4.09 48.71 -5.65
C ASP A 781 -3.07 49.55 -6.45
N LYS A 782 -3.53 50.57 -7.21
CA LYS A 782 -2.63 51.53 -7.90
C LYS A 782 -1.67 52.14 -6.88
N SER A 783 -0.42 52.44 -7.28
CA SER A 783 0.71 52.77 -6.39
C SER A 783 0.34 53.69 -5.21
N ASN A 784 0.02 53.08 -4.07
CA ASN A 784 -0.42 53.78 -2.87
C ASN A 784 0.75 54.08 -1.92
N GLU A 785 1.87 54.58 -2.47
CA GLU A 785 3.01 55.04 -1.65
C GLU A 785 2.57 56.09 -0.63
N GLU A 786 1.57 56.90 -0.99
CA GLU A 786 0.98 57.92 -0.14
C GLU A 786 0.41 57.33 1.16
N LEU A 787 -0.27 56.18 1.13
CA LEU A 787 -0.79 55.53 2.34
C LEU A 787 0.32 55.01 3.27
N VAL A 788 1.39 54.44 2.70
CA VAL A 788 2.54 54.00 3.52
C VAL A 788 3.26 55.20 4.12
N ILE A 789 3.38 56.30 3.37
CA ILE A 789 3.89 57.57 3.87
C ILE A 789 2.97 58.11 4.99
N GLU A 790 1.65 58.03 4.85
CA GLU A 790 0.69 58.43 5.88
C GLU A 790 0.84 57.58 7.15
N TYR A 791 0.98 56.26 7.02
CA TYR A 791 1.25 55.39 8.17
C TYR A 791 2.52 55.82 8.89
N LEU A 792 3.61 56.06 8.15
CA LEU A 792 4.89 56.48 8.71
C LEU A 792 4.91 57.93 9.20
N LYS A 793 3.95 58.79 8.80
CA LYS A 793 3.81 60.16 9.33
C LYS A 793 3.07 60.18 10.66
N SER A 794 2.28 59.15 10.96
CA SER A 794 1.60 59.04 12.24
C SER A 794 2.59 58.77 13.37
N ASP A 795 2.34 59.38 14.53
CA ASP A 795 2.98 59.04 15.79
C ASP A 795 2.16 58.01 16.59
N ASP A 796 0.98 57.62 16.10
CA ASP A 796 0.20 56.50 16.64
C ASP A 796 0.84 55.17 16.24
N ILE A 797 1.29 54.41 17.25
CA ILE A 797 1.98 53.14 17.09
C ILE A 797 1.16 52.09 16.35
N GLU A 798 -0.16 52.07 16.57
CA GLU A 798 -1.08 51.13 15.92
C GLU A 798 -1.18 51.40 14.41
N ILE A 799 -0.88 52.64 14.00
CA ILE A 799 -0.87 53.08 12.60
C ILE A 799 0.49 52.85 11.97
N PHE A 800 1.58 53.35 12.56
CA PHE A 800 2.89 53.27 11.91
C PHE A 800 3.50 51.87 11.95
N PHE A 801 3.12 51.00 12.90
CA PHE A 801 3.52 49.58 12.90
C PHE A 801 3.02 48.80 11.70
N LYS A 802 2.06 49.29 10.92
CA LYS A 802 1.68 48.68 9.64
C LYS A 802 2.79 48.76 8.58
N ALA A 803 3.73 49.70 8.73
CA ALA A 803 4.79 49.99 7.75
C ALA A 803 6.21 49.99 8.34
N TYR A 804 6.37 49.87 9.66
CA TYR A 804 7.66 49.93 10.36
C TYR A 804 8.04 48.55 10.93
N SER A 805 9.16 47.98 10.49
CA SER A 805 9.68 46.66 10.92
C SER A 805 10.49 46.76 12.22
N MET A 806 10.05 46.10 13.29
CA MET A 806 10.86 45.98 14.52
C MET A 806 12.00 44.95 14.40
N LYS A 807 12.01 44.15 13.33
CA LYS A 807 13.01 43.11 13.09
C LYS A 807 14.34 43.66 12.60
N ASP A 808 14.29 44.58 11.65
CA ASP A 808 15.47 45.07 10.91
C ASP A 808 15.63 46.60 10.91
N LYS A 809 14.68 47.34 11.49
CA LYS A 809 14.73 48.82 11.59
C LYS A 809 14.79 49.34 13.01
N PHE A 810 14.56 48.52 14.01
CA PHE A 810 14.59 48.94 15.40
C PHE A 810 15.91 48.56 16.09
N ASN A 811 16.58 49.56 16.66
CA ASN A 811 17.71 49.35 17.54
C ASN A 811 17.20 49.09 18.96
N LYS A 812 17.48 47.87 19.46
CA LYS A 812 17.01 47.36 20.75
C LYS A 812 17.80 47.85 21.96
N SER A 813 18.78 48.76 21.79
CA SER A 813 19.64 49.26 22.88
C SER A 813 18.88 49.78 24.10
N TYR A 814 17.71 50.41 23.91
CA TYR A 814 16.85 50.84 25.03
C TYR A 814 16.39 49.67 25.92
N LEU A 815 16.19 48.50 25.33
CA LEU A 815 15.72 47.29 26.01
C LEU A 815 16.86 46.40 26.55
N GLU A 816 18.09 46.56 26.06
CA GLU A 816 19.24 45.73 26.45
C GLU A 816 19.49 45.72 27.97
N LYS A 817 19.25 46.86 28.64
CA LYS A 817 19.39 47.01 30.10
C LYS A 817 18.44 46.12 30.92
N TYR A 818 17.39 45.56 30.31
CA TYR A 818 16.42 44.68 30.98
C TYR A 818 16.66 43.18 30.70
N ALA A 819 17.65 42.83 29.87
CA ALA A 819 18.02 41.44 29.56
C ALA A 819 16.83 40.53 29.14
N LEU A 820 15.87 41.09 28.41
CA LEU A 820 14.63 40.41 28.01
C LEU A 820 14.90 39.24 27.06
N LYS A 821 14.32 38.08 27.35
CA LYS A 821 14.32 36.93 26.44
C LYS A 821 13.01 36.88 25.68
N GLU A 822 13.06 36.40 24.43
CA GLU A 822 11.85 36.23 23.61
C GLU A 822 10.85 35.24 24.23
N SER A 823 11.33 34.31 25.07
CA SER A 823 10.47 33.41 25.84
C SER A 823 9.57 34.12 26.84
N ASP A 824 9.98 35.29 27.33
CA ASP A 824 9.27 36.05 28.35
C ASP A 824 8.22 36.94 27.67
N LEU A 825 8.57 37.49 26.50
CA LEU A 825 7.72 38.35 25.67
C LEU A 825 6.49 37.64 25.10
N ILE A 826 6.55 36.32 24.90
CA ILE A 826 5.41 35.53 24.39
C ILE A 826 4.43 35.08 25.48
N GLN A 827 4.80 35.20 26.76
CA GLN A 827 3.99 34.69 27.88
C GLN A 827 2.95 35.68 28.40
N THR A 828 3.00 36.93 27.95
CA THR A 828 2.06 37.99 28.34
C THR A 828 0.65 37.68 27.80
N ASN A 829 -0.39 38.15 28.49
CA ASN A 829 -1.75 37.98 28.02
C ASN A 829 -2.03 38.86 26.81
N TRP A 830 -1.42 40.04 26.73
CA TRP A 830 -1.54 40.94 25.59
C TRP A 830 -1.08 40.24 24.30
N PHE A 831 0.11 39.61 24.33
CA PHE A 831 0.64 38.90 23.16
C PHE A 831 -0.24 37.73 22.77
N LYS A 832 -0.61 36.89 23.75
CA LYS A 832 -1.44 35.71 23.51
C LYS A 832 -2.80 36.07 22.90
N THR A 833 -3.48 37.08 23.47
CA THR A 833 -4.79 37.55 22.97
C THR A 833 -4.70 38.10 21.55
N LYS A 834 -3.62 38.82 21.22
CA LYS A 834 -3.39 39.33 19.85
C LYS A 834 -3.20 38.21 18.85
N ILE A 835 -2.40 37.20 19.18
CA ILE A 835 -2.19 36.04 18.31
C ILE A 835 -3.48 35.23 18.15
N GLU A 836 -4.21 34.94 19.23
CA GLU A 836 -5.49 34.19 19.20
C GLU A 836 -6.56 34.88 18.33
N SER A 837 -6.66 36.22 18.43
CA SER A 837 -7.56 37.02 17.60
C SER A 837 -7.20 36.98 16.11
N LEU A 838 -5.90 36.90 15.77
CA LEU A 838 -5.44 36.87 14.37
C LEU A 838 -5.80 35.57 13.66
N ILE A 839 -5.73 34.45 14.37
CA ILE A 839 -6.01 33.10 13.83
C ILE A 839 -7.46 32.63 14.10
N SER A 840 -8.34 33.57 14.45
CA SER A 840 -9.79 33.38 14.60
C SER A 840 -10.16 32.17 15.47
N LEU A 841 -9.62 32.11 16.69
CA LEU A 841 -9.87 31.04 17.67
C LEU A 841 -11.02 31.34 18.67
N ASN A 842 -11.79 32.41 18.46
CA ASN A 842 -12.93 32.73 19.32
C ASN A 842 -14.11 31.77 19.16
#